data_AF-A0AAD5RIZ4-F1
#
_entry.id   AF-A0AAD5RIZ4-F1
#
_cell.length_a   1.000
_cell.length_b   1.000
_cell.length_c   1.000
_cell.angle_alpha   90.00
_cell.angle_beta   90.00
_cell.angle_gamma   90.00
#
_symmetry.space_group_name_H-M   'P 1'
#
loop_
_entity.id
_entity.type
_entity.pdbx_description
1 polymer ?
#
loop_
_entity_poly.entity_id
_entity_poly.type
_entity_poly.pdbx_seq_one_letter_code
_entity_poly.pdbx_strand_id
1 'polypeptide(L)'
;MLPATPTVELVLQRSEILGRIIRPVFYAAEPLLAQPFHHVAKPAVGGGGGVVVRPSHAADDGTVAPMPVTLGDQTMDDMHTWTMPDYCREIIEIQMLCAGPGHTAMSLLADKVIGKMSGRLSSWRWHTLGMRQRHGSIGPIHRWVDPLVQSFPTHHITFRDQILVVLEPAYCPILHLASLITTIAHPAVSEFNLVFVGTTSGGNDFPGVSVPFGMVKLGPDLYTGSDSYSGYQPSGYVMGFSMTHETGTGGAPKYGVVAQMPQLDASEINWTGEGYEKRSDADHTEVGYYRTTLESGIVAELTATEKAGMFKYTFPEDGGTPSVIVDVSHVLPSFRGNGWGQSYHGGKIVSTAGDGSLQYQGYGDYDGGWNIAPAWRIYFCGHFDAAGEHAPVEQGSSSSVGNRSESGTVTLESDTSGIGMIYYFSSAEVTSRVGISFISEEQACENLDDQIPEGAGFESIKKATRERWNTDVLSRVSTTDTDETNLELLYTSIYFMTLLPTNKTGENPKWDSGEPYYDDIFTFWDTFRCTTPLLHILQPDVYEEFIRSLIDIYRNDGYVPDARSSFYNGAVQGGSNGDNVLADAYVKGVRGQVDWADGLDALLKDAEVVPENNNDSRDHASDSTKEGRGALPDWIEYGYITKTFARSVSRAVEYSVNDFSVYQVANGLGYKEADTYLNRSHNWQNHWNPNATAYGSSGFVVPRSADGSHAFVDQDPLSCGACYWAEDYYQGTPWLYSFNAYHDIKSLIELSGGSKAFETRLNTTFSEGLYDATNEPSFTIPYLYHFVGRPELSVIQVRDVAKNQFSATPGGLPGNSDAGAMQSWLLWAMIGLYPMTGQTTFLLGSPWFSNLAIDVGGGGAGSKVVISTTGGSDASYHVQSVTLNGKPWHKSWITWSDLFEEGGTLEFELGPEPVGWATGDLPPSPATESDPDFRTVVDSQTTTAAAAAAAAIGLEDGGFSSTDGSGCDHAEETVIAGSVVGGVAAASVLAGVAWWWRRSRRQQQQKRKMDQREESLERKPTGSAGEACGSEK
;
A
#
# COMPACT_ATOMS: atom_id res chain seq x y z
N MET A 1 -0.06 10.41 -63.93
CA MET A 1 -1.05 9.86 -64.88
C MET A 1 -1.11 8.35 -64.68
N LEU A 2 -2.31 7.82 -64.47
CA LEU A 2 -2.65 6.41 -64.77
C LEU A 2 -2.74 6.25 -66.32
N PRO A 3 -2.67 5.04 -66.94
CA PRO A 3 -3.61 3.94 -66.61
C PRO A 3 -3.18 2.46 -66.86
N ALA A 4 -4.14 1.59 -66.53
CA ALA A 4 -4.46 0.28 -67.13
C ALA A 4 -3.84 -1.02 -66.57
N THR A 5 -4.73 -1.95 -66.24
CA THR A 5 -4.51 -3.37 -65.89
C THR A 5 -4.58 -4.27 -67.14
N PRO A 6 -4.38 -5.60 -66.99
CA PRO A 6 -5.57 -6.47 -67.06
C PRO A 6 -5.58 -7.67 -66.08
N THR A 7 -6.73 -8.35 -65.99
CA THR A 7 -7.05 -9.45 -65.04
C THR A 7 -7.19 -10.81 -65.75
N VAL A 8 -6.93 -11.92 -65.04
CA VAL A 8 -7.41 -13.30 -65.35
C VAL A 8 -7.66 -14.06 -64.02
N GLU A 9 -8.59 -15.02 -64.01
CA GLU A 9 -9.16 -15.68 -62.82
C GLU A 9 -8.58 -17.08 -62.44
N LEU A 10 -9.11 -17.59 -61.32
CA LEU A 10 -8.86 -18.84 -60.57
C LEU A 10 -8.83 -20.16 -61.37
N VAL A 11 -8.16 -21.17 -60.78
CA VAL A 11 -8.76 -22.51 -60.50
C VAL A 11 -8.30 -23.00 -59.11
N LEU A 12 -9.18 -23.72 -58.39
CA LEU A 12 -8.97 -24.30 -57.05
C LEU A 12 -8.22 -25.65 -57.05
N GLN A 13 -7.61 -25.99 -55.90
CA GLN A 13 -7.60 -27.39 -55.44
C GLN A 13 -7.62 -27.47 -53.89
N ARG A 14 -8.45 -28.38 -53.34
CA ARG A 14 -8.52 -28.71 -51.91
C ARG A 14 -7.72 -29.98 -51.62
N SER A 15 -7.20 -30.11 -50.40
CA SER A 15 -6.94 -31.40 -49.74
C SER A 15 -7.10 -31.27 -48.22
N GLU A 16 -7.80 -32.21 -47.61
CA GLU A 16 -8.05 -32.29 -46.16
C GLU A 16 -6.91 -33.03 -45.45
N ILE A 17 -6.79 -32.87 -44.11
CA ILE A 17 -6.77 -33.98 -43.11
C ILE A 17 -6.47 -33.45 -41.69
N LEU A 18 -7.02 -34.14 -40.68
CA LEU A 18 -6.90 -33.82 -39.25
C LEU A 18 -5.47 -33.97 -38.69
N GLY A 19 -5.10 -33.10 -37.76
CA GLY A 19 -3.98 -33.28 -36.83
C GLY A 19 -4.42 -33.03 -35.38
N ARG A 20 -4.26 -34.01 -34.49
CA ARG A 20 -4.62 -33.89 -33.06
C ARG A 20 -3.50 -33.17 -32.29
N ILE A 21 -3.86 -32.32 -31.33
CA ILE A 21 -3.00 -32.01 -30.18
C ILE A 21 -3.71 -32.53 -28.93
N ILE A 22 -3.04 -33.40 -28.18
CA ILE A 22 -3.52 -33.99 -26.93
C ILE A 22 -2.66 -33.45 -25.79
N ARG A 23 -3.30 -32.92 -24.74
CA ARG A 23 -2.63 -32.50 -23.50
C ARG A 23 -2.04 -33.73 -22.78
N PRO A 24 -0.78 -33.71 -22.34
CA PRO A 24 -0.33 -34.55 -21.24
C PRO A 24 -0.81 -33.92 -19.93
N VAL A 25 -1.81 -34.51 -19.28
CA VAL A 25 -2.12 -34.21 -17.87
C VAL A 25 -1.24 -35.11 -17.01
N PHE A 26 -0.46 -34.52 -16.10
CA PHE A 26 0.22 -35.27 -15.03
C PHE A 26 -0.38 -34.87 -13.68
N TYR A 27 -1.06 -35.83 -13.05
CA TYR A 27 -1.30 -35.80 -11.62
C TYR A 27 -0.03 -36.25 -10.89
N ALA A 28 0.33 -35.54 -9.83
CA ALA A 28 1.09 -36.08 -8.71
C ALA A 28 0.23 -35.89 -7.45
N ALA A 29 0.15 -36.91 -6.61
CA ALA A 29 -0.66 -36.89 -5.39
C ALA A 29 0.24 -37.00 -4.14
N GLU A 30 -0.34 -36.52 -3.05
CA GLU A 30 0.16 -36.37 -1.68
C GLU A 30 0.96 -37.56 -1.09
N PRO A 31 1.57 -37.34 0.09
CA PRO A 31 0.96 -37.98 1.26
C PRO A 31 0.48 -36.98 2.33
N LEU A 32 -0.76 -37.17 2.81
CA LEU A 32 -1.36 -36.41 3.91
C LEU A 32 -0.59 -36.58 5.23
N LEU A 33 -0.66 -35.55 6.09
CA LEU A 33 -1.19 -35.69 7.47
C LEU A 33 -1.39 -34.34 8.19
N ALA A 34 -2.50 -33.65 7.89
CA ALA A 34 -3.11 -32.62 8.75
C ALA A 34 -4.64 -32.62 8.54
N GLN A 35 -5.43 -32.29 9.57
CA GLN A 35 -6.90 -32.23 9.47
C GLN A 35 -7.39 -30.77 9.50
N PRO A 36 -8.36 -30.39 8.64
CA PRO A 36 -8.96 -29.06 8.70
C PRO A 36 -9.92 -28.94 9.90
N PHE A 37 -9.74 -27.93 10.73
CA PHE A 37 -10.69 -27.58 11.79
C PHE A 37 -11.89 -26.83 11.21
N HIS A 38 -13.02 -27.52 11.04
CA HIS A 38 -14.32 -26.84 10.90
C HIS A 38 -14.77 -26.31 12.27
N HIS A 39 -14.75 -24.98 12.45
CA HIS A 39 -15.55 -24.35 13.50
C HIS A 39 -16.90 -23.85 12.96
N VAL A 40 -17.92 -24.71 13.10
CA VAL A 40 -19.32 -24.33 12.91
C VAL A 40 -19.80 -23.56 14.13
N ALA A 41 -20.15 -22.28 13.95
CA ALA A 41 -20.85 -21.47 14.95
C ALA A 41 -22.32 -21.27 14.53
N LYS A 42 -23.17 -22.27 14.78
CA LYS A 42 -24.63 -22.07 14.72
C LYS A 42 -25.10 -21.36 16.01
N PRO A 43 -25.84 -20.24 15.95
CA PRO A 43 -26.50 -19.69 17.12
C PRO A 43 -27.59 -20.66 17.61
N ALA A 44 -27.59 -20.98 18.90
CA ALA A 44 -28.60 -21.85 19.50
C ALA A 44 -29.86 -21.05 19.88
N VAL A 45 -31.01 -21.45 19.35
CA VAL A 45 -32.31 -20.89 19.75
C VAL A 45 -32.86 -21.65 20.95
N GLY A 46 -33.12 -20.95 22.07
CA GLY A 46 -33.84 -21.53 23.21
C GLY A 46 -33.78 -20.70 24.49
N GLY A 47 -34.85 -19.93 24.77
CA GLY A 47 -34.96 -19.15 26.02
C GLY A 47 -35.94 -17.98 25.94
N GLY A 48 -37.24 -18.25 25.85
CA GLY A 48 -38.25 -17.20 25.76
C GLY A 48 -38.56 -16.52 27.10
N GLY A 49 -38.50 -15.19 27.15
CA GLY A 49 -38.93 -14.36 28.29
C GLY A 49 -39.51 -13.03 27.80
N GLY A 50 -40.84 -12.95 27.64
CA GLY A 50 -41.49 -11.79 27.03
C GLY A 50 -41.94 -10.74 28.05
N VAL A 51 -41.53 -9.48 27.85
CA VAL A 51 -42.15 -8.32 28.52
C VAL A 51 -42.47 -7.21 27.51
N VAL A 52 -43.75 -6.86 27.48
CA VAL A 52 -44.43 -5.70 26.88
C VAL A 52 -43.56 -4.46 26.61
N VAL A 53 -43.57 -3.98 25.37
CA VAL A 53 -43.43 -2.56 25.02
C VAL A 53 -44.70 -2.12 24.27
N ARG A 54 -45.15 -0.88 24.49
CA ARG A 54 -46.38 -0.33 23.90
C ARG A 54 -46.04 0.57 22.70
N PRO A 55 -46.74 0.47 21.55
CA PRO A 55 -46.76 1.52 20.55
C PRO A 55 -47.75 2.63 20.96
N SER A 56 -47.33 3.89 20.90
CA SER A 56 -48.20 5.08 21.04
C SER A 56 -48.66 5.59 19.67
N HIS A 57 -49.91 6.03 19.56
CA HIS A 57 -50.56 6.35 18.27
C HIS A 57 -50.22 7.74 17.68
N ALA A 58 -50.15 7.79 16.35
CA ALA A 58 -51.03 8.59 15.46
C ALA A 58 -51.08 7.84 14.11
N ALA A 59 -52.22 7.44 13.51
CA ALA A 59 -53.48 8.13 13.15
C ALA A 59 -53.38 8.93 11.84
N ASP A 60 -54.32 8.89 10.86
CA ASP A 60 -55.49 8.02 10.52
C ASP A 60 -55.89 8.40 9.06
N ASP A 61 -56.59 7.66 8.17
CA ASP A 61 -57.19 6.31 8.06
C ASP A 61 -57.18 5.90 6.55
N GLY A 62 -57.42 4.63 6.18
CA GLY A 62 -57.46 4.18 4.77
C GLY A 62 -57.99 2.76 4.52
N THR A 63 -59.28 2.51 4.77
CA THR A 63 -59.89 1.16 4.66
C THR A 63 -60.12 0.64 3.23
N VAL A 64 -60.00 -0.70 3.02
CA VAL A 64 -61.05 -1.64 2.50
C VAL A 64 -60.51 -3.10 2.37
N ALA A 65 -61.44 -4.08 2.32
CA ALA A 65 -61.28 -5.50 2.69
C ALA A 65 -60.73 -6.51 1.61
N PRO A 66 -60.38 -7.77 1.98
CA PRO A 66 -59.71 -8.77 1.11
C PRO A 66 -60.58 -9.99 0.71
N MET A 67 -60.06 -10.89 -0.17
CA MET A 67 -60.33 -12.36 -0.34
C MET A 67 -59.82 -12.88 -1.72
N PRO A 68 -59.68 -14.20 -2.01
CA PRO A 68 -59.22 -15.33 -1.16
C PRO A 68 -58.30 -16.40 -1.85
N VAL A 69 -57.47 -17.07 -1.05
CA VAL A 69 -57.18 -18.54 -1.01
C VAL A 69 -57.14 -19.39 -2.31
N THR A 70 -56.01 -20.08 -2.57
CA THR A 70 -55.98 -21.56 -2.74
C THR A 70 -54.59 -22.20 -2.57
N LEU A 71 -54.54 -23.44 -2.06
CA LEU A 71 -53.41 -24.37 -2.01
C LEU A 71 -53.79 -25.66 -2.76
N GLY A 72 -52.82 -26.44 -3.27
CA GLY A 72 -53.09 -27.54 -4.23
C GLY A 72 -52.04 -28.66 -4.34
N ASP A 73 -51.64 -29.23 -3.19
CA ASP A 73 -51.12 -30.58 -2.92
C ASP A 73 -50.67 -31.60 -4.01
N GLN A 74 -49.54 -32.27 -3.69
CA GLN A 74 -49.18 -33.69 -3.96
C GLN A 74 -48.82 -34.11 -5.42
N THR A 75 -48.05 -35.18 -5.71
CA THR A 75 -47.71 -36.44 -4.98
C THR A 75 -46.21 -36.87 -5.03
N MET A 76 -45.85 -37.93 -4.30
CA MET A 76 -44.53 -38.61 -4.22
C MET A 76 -44.32 -39.71 -5.30
N ASP A 77 -43.08 -40.20 -5.47
CA ASP A 77 -42.69 -41.60 -5.12
C ASP A 77 -41.22 -42.00 -5.47
N ASP A 78 -40.42 -42.22 -4.41
CA ASP A 78 -39.52 -43.36 -4.10
C ASP A 78 -38.42 -43.98 -5.04
N MET A 79 -37.20 -44.02 -4.47
CA MET A 79 -36.36 -45.23 -4.18
C MET A 79 -35.14 -45.73 -5.04
N HIS A 80 -34.05 -45.99 -4.27
CA HIS A 80 -33.12 -47.16 -4.29
C HIS A 80 -31.81 -47.27 -5.13
N THR A 81 -30.69 -46.83 -4.49
CA THR A 81 -29.45 -47.60 -4.13
C THR A 81 -28.49 -48.32 -5.12
N TRP A 82 -27.20 -47.94 -5.02
CA TRP A 82 -25.96 -48.76 -4.90
C TRP A 82 -25.56 -49.83 -5.95
N THR A 83 -24.29 -49.78 -6.46
CA THR A 83 -23.17 -50.70 -6.08
C THR A 83 -21.85 -50.43 -6.86
N MET A 84 -20.73 -51.04 -6.41
CA MET A 84 -19.34 -50.91 -6.92
C MET A 84 -18.87 -52.24 -7.59
N PRO A 85 -17.76 -52.27 -8.37
CA PRO A 85 -16.67 -53.22 -8.00
C PRO A 85 -15.21 -52.89 -8.47
N ASP A 86 -14.28 -52.82 -7.50
CA ASP A 86 -13.16 -53.78 -7.25
C ASP A 86 -12.15 -54.32 -8.32
N TYR A 87 -10.85 -54.12 -7.97
CA TYR A 87 -9.71 -55.07 -7.89
C TYR A 87 -8.63 -55.35 -9.00
N CYS A 88 -7.36 -55.35 -8.53
CA CYS A 88 -6.15 -56.12 -8.95
C CYS A 88 -5.43 -55.76 -10.29
N ARG A 89 -4.08 -55.62 -10.39
CA ARG A 89 -3.03 -56.52 -9.85
C ARG A 89 -1.55 -56.03 -10.00
N GLU A 90 -0.74 -56.26 -8.95
CA GLU A 90 0.67 -56.77 -8.86
C GLU A 90 1.82 -56.49 -9.91
N ILE A 91 3.01 -56.13 -9.36
CA ILE A 91 4.35 -56.82 -9.46
C ILE A 91 5.58 -56.25 -10.26
N ILE A 92 6.71 -56.05 -9.52
CA ILE A 92 8.19 -56.13 -9.85
C ILE A 92 8.83 -55.14 -10.87
N GLU A 93 10.13 -54.75 -10.84
CA GLU A 93 11.23 -54.51 -9.85
C GLU A 93 12.54 -54.11 -10.64
N ILE A 94 13.66 -53.76 -9.97
CA ILE A 94 15.09 -53.79 -10.43
C ILE A 94 15.66 -52.63 -11.32
N GLN A 95 16.28 -51.66 -10.62
CA GLN A 95 17.71 -51.22 -10.67
C GLN A 95 18.51 -50.84 -11.97
N MET A 96 19.24 -49.71 -11.80
CA MET A 96 20.69 -49.45 -12.04
C MET A 96 21.28 -48.89 -13.36
N LEU A 97 21.84 -47.67 -13.20
CA LEU A 97 23.23 -47.22 -13.49
C LEU A 97 23.73 -46.72 -14.87
N CYS A 98 24.73 -45.82 -14.75
CA CYS A 98 25.85 -45.48 -15.65
C CYS A 98 25.74 -44.35 -16.70
N ALA A 99 26.33 -43.21 -16.31
CA ALA A 99 27.40 -42.47 -17.02
C ALA A 99 27.15 -41.76 -18.37
N GLY A 100 27.66 -40.52 -18.47
CA GLY A 100 27.80 -39.77 -19.73
C GLY A 100 29.08 -40.09 -20.51
N PRO A 101 29.34 -39.34 -21.60
CA PRO A 101 30.44 -38.36 -21.52
C PRO A 101 30.12 -37.00 -22.18
N GLY A 102 30.91 -35.97 -21.86
CA GLY A 102 30.87 -34.65 -22.51
C GLY A 102 32.03 -34.43 -23.50
N HIS A 103 32.22 -33.17 -23.93
CA HIS A 103 33.41 -32.73 -24.67
C HIS A 103 33.78 -31.28 -24.34
N THR A 104 35.03 -30.88 -24.63
CA THR A 104 35.63 -29.63 -24.13
C THR A 104 36.47 -28.92 -25.20
N ALA A 105 36.62 -27.60 -25.02
CA ALA A 105 37.69 -26.73 -25.49
C ALA A 105 37.80 -26.36 -26.99
N MET A 106 37.93 -25.05 -27.23
CA MET A 106 38.88 -24.50 -28.19
C MET A 106 39.44 -23.16 -27.68
N SER A 107 40.69 -22.83 -27.98
CA SER A 107 41.34 -21.61 -27.48
C SER A 107 42.55 -21.18 -28.32
N LEU A 108 42.80 -19.87 -28.36
CA LEU A 108 44.05 -19.17 -28.72
C LEU A 108 44.62 -19.28 -30.16
N LEU A 109 44.70 -18.12 -30.83
CA LEU A 109 45.73 -17.73 -31.81
C LEU A 109 45.56 -16.23 -32.17
N ALA A 110 46.61 -15.53 -32.62
CA ALA A 110 47.61 -14.83 -31.80
C ALA A 110 48.25 -13.67 -32.62
N ASP A 111 48.99 -12.77 -31.97
CA ASP A 111 49.49 -11.48 -32.51
C ASP A 111 50.28 -11.48 -33.84
N LYS A 112 50.20 -10.35 -34.58
CA LYS A 112 51.38 -9.60 -35.08
C LYS A 112 51.08 -8.26 -35.77
N VAL A 113 51.75 -7.20 -35.34
CA VAL A 113 52.67 -6.32 -36.14
C VAL A 113 53.41 -5.35 -35.18
N ILE A 114 54.55 -4.80 -35.59
CA ILE A 114 55.59 -4.26 -34.69
C ILE A 114 56.06 -2.84 -35.08
N GLY A 115 56.12 -1.91 -34.10
CA GLY A 115 57.38 -1.19 -33.83
C GLY A 115 57.50 0.33 -33.98
N LYS A 116 57.87 0.98 -32.86
CA LYS A 116 58.79 2.14 -32.69
C LYS A 116 58.46 3.51 -33.33
N MET A 117 58.30 4.52 -32.48
CA MET A 117 59.36 5.53 -32.23
C MET A 117 59.20 6.19 -30.84
N SER A 118 60.11 7.09 -30.42
CA SER A 118 60.28 7.50 -29.00
C SER A 118 60.62 8.99 -28.80
N GLY A 119 60.23 9.59 -27.64
CA GLY A 119 60.38 11.05 -27.42
C GLY A 119 60.17 11.61 -26.00
N ARG A 120 61.04 11.22 -25.04
CA ARG A 120 61.51 11.94 -23.80
C ARG A 120 60.76 13.17 -23.21
N LEU A 121 60.74 13.20 -21.85
CA LEU A 121 60.69 14.35 -20.91
C LEU A 121 59.34 15.09 -20.76
N SER A 122 58.95 15.67 -19.61
CA SER A 122 59.57 15.74 -18.26
C SER A 122 58.52 15.92 -17.14
N SER A 123 58.91 15.62 -15.89
CA SER A 123 58.13 15.80 -14.65
C SER A 123 57.84 17.26 -14.26
N TRP A 124 56.75 17.49 -13.51
CA TRP A 124 56.68 18.48 -12.41
C TRP A 124 55.73 17.99 -11.29
N ARG A 125 55.92 18.48 -10.05
CA ARG A 125 55.11 18.17 -8.85
C ARG A 125 54.23 19.37 -8.47
N TRP A 126 53.17 19.12 -7.69
CA TRP A 126 52.51 20.13 -6.84
C TRP A 126 52.24 19.60 -5.42
N HIS A 127 52.51 20.43 -4.40
CA HIS A 127 52.16 20.14 -3.01
C HIS A 127 52.12 21.40 -2.10
N THR A 128 51.10 21.42 -1.23
CA THR A 128 50.96 22.12 0.07
C THR A 128 50.89 23.66 0.19
N LEU A 129 50.08 24.06 1.19
CA LEU A 129 49.86 25.38 1.82
C LEU A 129 49.06 26.40 0.99
N GLY A 130 48.04 27.10 1.52
CA GLY A 130 47.33 27.02 2.83
C GLY A 130 47.58 28.19 3.79
N MET A 131 46.52 28.94 4.17
CA MET A 131 46.57 30.02 5.19
C MET A 131 45.21 30.26 5.88
N ARG A 132 45.19 31.07 6.96
CA ARG A 132 44.07 31.24 7.92
C ARG A 132 43.50 32.67 7.99
N GLN A 133 42.22 32.76 8.40
CA GLN A 133 41.54 33.78 9.25
C GLN A 133 42.17 35.19 9.47
N ARG A 134 41.34 36.26 9.49
CA ARG A 134 40.75 36.81 10.74
C ARG A 134 39.75 38.00 10.60
N HIS A 135 38.68 37.90 11.40
CA HIS A 135 37.78 38.89 12.05
C HIS A 135 37.53 40.34 11.53
N GLY A 136 36.22 40.65 11.43
CA GLY A 136 35.56 41.72 12.23
C GLY A 136 35.12 43.01 11.48
N SER A 137 34.17 43.83 11.98
CA SER A 137 33.12 43.63 13.01
C SER A 137 32.25 44.90 13.17
N ILE A 138 30.95 44.75 13.53
CA ILE A 138 30.03 45.77 14.10
C ILE A 138 29.54 46.91 13.17
N GLY A 139 28.22 47.21 13.22
CA GLY A 139 27.69 48.59 13.09
C GLY A 139 26.46 48.78 12.18
N PRO A 140 25.28 49.20 12.70
CA PRO A 140 24.04 49.35 11.91
C PRO A 140 23.53 50.80 11.80
N ILE A 141 22.40 51.04 11.10
CA ILE A 141 21.16 51.74 11.59
C ILE A 141 20.25 52.32 10.47
N HIS A 142 18.94 52.10 10.66
CA HIS A 142 17.71 52.76 10.12
C HIS A 142 17.19 52.64 8.67
N ARG A 143 15.89 52.27 8.64
CA ARG A 143 14.86 52.41 7.59
C ARG A 143 14.55 53.88 7.25
N TRP A 144 13.74 54.16 6.21
CA TRP A 144 12.32 54.60 6.31
C TRP A 144 11.73 55.07 4.94
N VAL A 145 10.44 54.79 4.71
CA VAL A 145 9.47 55.45 3.77
C VAL A 145 9.53 55.16 2.24
N ASP A 146 8.62 54.30 1.79
CA ASP A 146 7.77 54.39 0.57
C ASP A 146 6.70 55.49 0.74
N PRO A 147 6.03 56.08 -0.29
CA PRO A 147 5.22 55.30 -1.25
C PRO A 147 4.91 55.88 -2.68
N LEU A 148 4.40 55.00 -3.56
CA LEU A 148 3.31 55.16 -4.57
C LEU A 148 3.16 56.42 -5.45
N VAL A 149 2.91 56.23 -6.77
CA VAL A 149 1.63 56.58 -7.47
C VAL A 149 1.60 56.16 -8.98
N GLN A 150 0.70 55.21 -9.27
CA GLN A 150 -0.15 54.98 -10.47
C GLN A 150 0.20 55.51 -11.91
N SER A 151 0.38 54.54 -12.84
CA SER A 151 -0.56 54.20 -13.96
C SER A 151 -0.32 54.54 -15.45
N PHE A 152 -0.75 53.58 -16.30
CA PHE A 152 -1.15 53.56 -17.74
C PHE A 152 -0.25 54.11 -18.87
N PRO A 153 0.14 53.25 -19.85
CA PRO A 153 0.48 53.62 -21.22
C PRO A 153 -0.69 53.40 -22.22
N THR A 154 -0.60 53.96 -23.44
CA THR A 154 -1.65 53.86 -24.47
C THR A 154 -1.14 53.54 -25.89
N HIS A 155 -1.77 52.52 -26.52
CA HIS A 155 -2.05 52.32 -27.95
C HIS A 155 -0.94 52.37 -29.05
N HIS A 156 -1.14 51.57 -30.10
CA HIS A 156 -0.24 51.34 -31.24
C HIS A 156 -0.17 52.50 -32.28
N ILE A 157 0.85 52.50 -33.17
CA ILE A 157 0.71 52.27 -34.65
C ILE A 157 2.05 52.38 -35.45
N THR A 158 2.56 51.20 -35.87
CA THR A 158 3.19 50.74 -37.16
C THR A 158 4.35 51.40 -37.97
N PHE A 159 5.10 50.50 -38.65
CA PHE A 159 5.70 50.50 -40.02
C PHE A 159 7.03 51.25 -40.37
N ARG A 160 8.09 50.48 -40.77
CA ARG A 160 8.41 50.17 -42.21
C ARG A 160 9.63 49.25 -42.48
N ASP A 161 9.45 48.40 -43.51
CA ASP A 161 10.34 47.88 -44.58
C ASP A 161 11.83 47.48 -44.36
N GLN A 162 12.20 46.25 -44.79
CA GLN A 162 13.02 46.03 -46.02
C GLN A 162 13.05 44.55 -46.50
N ILE A 163 13.66 44.29 -47.67
CA ILE A 163 13.48 43.09 -48.53
C ILE A 163 14.82 42.34 -48.71
N LEU A 164 14.80 40.99 -48.88
CA LEU A 164 16.02 40.17 -49.04
C LEU A 164 15.89 39.01 -50.06
N VAL A 165 16.85 38.95 -51.00
CA VAL A 165 17.29 37.83 -51.89
C VAL A 165 18.55 38.34 -52.63
N VAL A 166 19.53 37.56 -53.12
CA VAL A 166 19.80 36.10 -53.23
C VAL A 166 21.29 35.87 -52.81
N LEU A 167 22.07 34.79 -53.06
CA LEU A 167 22.09 33.61 -53.96
C LEU A 167 22.96 32.49 -53.32
N GLU A 168 23.20 31.39 -54.04
CA GLU A 168 24.01 30.21 -53.66
C GLU A 168 25.54 30.40 -53.87
N PRO A 169 26.39 29.47 -53.39
CA PRO A 169 26.78 28.33 -54.25
C PRO A 169 26.80 26.96 -53.53
N ALA A 170 27.05 25.87 -54.28
CA ALA A 170 26.66 24.50 -53.91
C ALA A 170 27.81 23.48 -53.67
N TYR A 171 27.46 22.44 -52.88
CA TYR A 171 28.03 21.08 -52.75
C TYR A 171 29.54 20.81 -52.55
N CYS A 172 29.83 20.07 -51.46
CA CYS A 172 30.85 19.02 -51.42
C CYS A 172 30.39 17.90 -50.46
N PRO A 173 30.36 16.60 -50.83
CA PRO A 173 29.86 15.54 -49.98
C PRO A 173 30.95 14.91 -49.09
N ILE A 174 30.63 14.71 -47.81
CA ILE A 174 31.41 13.86 -46.88
C ILE A 174 30.54 12.66 -46.50
N LEU A 175 31.12 11.45 -46.52
CA LEU A 175 30.45 10.25 -46.05
C LEU A 175 30.29 10.30 -44.53
N HIS A 176 29.05 10.50 -44.07
CA HIS A 176 28.68 9.99 -42.75
C HIS A 176 28.38 8.51 -42.87
N LEU A 177 29.28 7.66 -42.35
CA LEU A 177 28.85 6.35 -41.86
C LEU A 177 27.91 6.60 -40.69
N ALA A 178 26.61 6.46 -40.91
CA ALA A 178 25.68 6.23 -39.82
C ALA A 178 26.02 4.85 -39.23
N SER A 179 26.68 4.83 -38.07
CA SER A 179 26.67 3.63 -37.25
C SER A 179 25.22 3.36 -36.89
N LEU A 180 24.63 2.31 -37.46
CA LEU A 180 23.45 1.70 -36.86
C LEU A 180 23.88 1.16 -35.49
N ILE A 181 23.72 2.00 -34.47
CA ILE A 181 23.45 1.49 -33.14
C ILE A 181 22.05 0.89 -33.27
N THR A 182 22.00 -0.40 -33.56
CA THR A 182 20.84 -1.21 -33.21
C THR A 182 20.77 -1.17 -31.69
N THR A 183 20.03 -0.21 -31.16
CA THR A 183 19.49 -0.29 -29.81
C THR A 183 18.79 -1.64 -29.73
N ILE A 184 19.38 -2.56 -28.99
CA ILE A 184 18.71 -3.80 -28.61
C ILE A 184 17.55 -3.32 -27.74
N ALA A 185 16.36 -3.23 -28.32
CA ALA A 185 15.14 -3.05 -27.57
C ALA A 185 15.12 -4.20 -26.57
N HIS A 186 15.30 -3.86 -25.30
CA HIS A 186 14.99 -4.80 -24.24
C HIS A 186 13.47 -5.02 -24.33
N PRO A 187 12.95 -6.24 -24.04
CA PRO A 187 11.51 -6.43 -23.92
C PRO A 187 10.96 -5.36 -22.98
N ALA A 188 9.81 -4.77 -23.33
CA ALA A 188 9.29 -3.65 -22.56
C ALA A 188 8.98 -4.16 -21.15
N VAL A 189 9.52 -3.55 -20.09
CA VAL A 189 9.38 -4.09 -18.73
C VAL A 189 7.92 -4.19 -18.27
N SER A 190 7.03 -3.41 -18.90
CA SER A 190 5.56 -3.58 -18.88
C SER A 190 5.01 -4.96 -19.29
N GLU A 191 5.82 -5.84 -19.90
CA GLU A 191 5.44 -7.21 -20.27
C GLU A 191 5.37 -8.14 -19.04
N PHE A 192 6.05 -7.78 -17.94
CA PHE A 192 6.00 -8.51 -16.65
C PHE A 192 4.85 -8.06 -15.74
N ASN A 193 4.07 -7.04 -16.13
CA ASN A 193 3.03 -6.46 -15.29
C ASN A 193 1.73 -7.28 -15.31
N LEU A 194 1.53 -8.09 -14.28
CA LEU A 194 0.34 -8.91 -14.09
C LEU A 194 -0.79 -8.09 -13.42
N VAL A 195 -1.48 -7.30 -14.23
CA VAL A 195 -2.55 -6.36 -13.80
C VAL A 195 -3.78 -7.05 -13.15
N PHE A 196 -3.84 -8.39 -13.08
CA PHE A 196 -4.81 -9.12 -12.26
C PHE A 196 -4.34 -9.49 -10.83
N VAL A 197 -3.06 -9.31 -10.46
CA VAL A 197 -2.61 -9.53 -9.08
C VAL A 197 -3.42 -8.63 -8.12
N GLY A 198 -3.83 -9.18 -6.97
CA GLY A 198 -4.67 -8.48 -6.00
C GLY A 198 -6.17 -8.43 -6.35
N THR A 199 -6.60 -8.89 -7.53
CA THR A 199 -8.04 -8.89 -7.89
C THR A 199 -8.87 -10.01 -7.23
N THR A 200 -8.25 -10.91 -6.48
CA THR A 200 -8.93 -11.93 -5.68
C THR A 200 -8.40 -11.95 -4.24
N SER A 201 -8.97 -12.81 -3.39
CA SER A 201 -8.53 -13.03 -1.99
C SER A 201 -8.64 -11.83 -1.05
N GLY A 202 -9.23 -10.72 -1.50
CA GLY A 202 -9.37 -9.47 -0.73
C GLY A 202 -8.39 -8.37 -1.13
N GLY A 203 -7.50 -8.59 -2.09
CA GLY A 203 -6.51 -7.58 -2.52
C GLY A 203 -7.10 -6.28 -3.09
N ASN A 204 -8.34 -6.30 -3.55
CA ASN A 204 -9.13 -5.15 -4.01
C ASN A 204 -8.45 -4.29 -5.09
N ASP A 205 -7.49 -4.83 -5.84
CA ASP A 205 -6.75 -4.06 -6.85
C ASP A 205 -7.57 -3.78 -8.12
N PHE A 206 -7.16 -2.74 -8.85
CA PHE A 206 -7.83 -2.24 -10.06
C PHE A 206 -7.19 -2.80 -11.35
N PRO A 207 -7.89 -3.67 -12.11
CA PRO A 207 -7.34 -4.28 -13.32
C PRO A 207 -7.65 -3.52 -14.63
N GLY A 208 -8.28 -2.35 -14.53
CA GLY A 208 -8.56 -1.47 -15.66
C GLY A 208 -7.32 -0.66 -16.08
N VAL A 209 -7.54 0.37 -16.89
CA VAL A 209 -6.48 1.14 -17.53
C VAL A 209 -6.31 2.52 -16.90
N SER A 210 -5.07 2.85 -16.55
CA SER A 210 -4.66 4.22 -16.19
C SER A 210 -3.22 4.46 -16.68
N VAL A 211 -2.76 5.71 -16.59
CA VAL A 211 -1.33 6.09 -16.62
C VAL A 211 -0.82 6.21 -15.18
N PRO A 212 0.50 6.29 -14.93
CA PRO A 212 1.03 6.61 -13.60
C PRO A 212 0.35 7.85 -12.99
N PHE A 213 -0.14 7.71 -11.75
CA PHE A 213 -0.88 8.74 -11.00
C PHE A 213 -2.12 9.33 -11.72
N GLY A 214 -2.62 8.68 -12.77
CA GLY A 214 -3.63 9.25 -13.68
C GLY A 214 -5.01 9.48 -13.06
N MET A 215 -5.68 10.55 -13.47
CA MET A 215 -7.03 10.91 -13.03
C MET A 215 -8.10 10.00 -13.63
N VAL A 216 -7.95 9.61 -14.89
CA VAL A 216 -8.75 8.53 -15.50
C VAL A 216 -8.20 7.18 -15.07
N LYS A 217 -9.08 6.37 -14.49
CA LYS A 217 -8.89 4.97 -14.14
C LYS A 217 -10.06 4.21 -14.78
N LEU A 218 -9.90 3.87 -16.05
CA LEU A 218 -10.95 3.38 -16.94
C LEU A 218 -11.14 1.86 -16.78
N GLY A 219 -12.25 1.41 -16.21
CA GLY A 219 -12.42 0.01 -15.84
C GLY A 219 -13.87 -0.46 -15.74
N PRO A 220 -14.08 -1.76 -15.49
CA PRO A 220 -15.41 -2.38 -15.44
C PRO A 220 -16.04 -2.31 -14.04
N ASP A 221 -17.34 -2.01 -13.98
CA ASP A 221 -18.12 -1.95 -12.74
C ASP A 221 -18.90 -3.27 -12.54
N LEU A 222 -18.60 -4.07 -11.51
CA LEU A 222 -19.15 -5.43 -11.32
C LEU A 222 -20.12 -5.55 -10.14
N TYR A 223 -21.29 -6.17 -10.37
CA TYR A 223 -22.27 -6.55 -9.35
C TYR A 223 -22.19 -8.04 -8.99
N THR A 224 -21.89 -8.33 -7.71
CA THR A 224 -21.95 -9.67 -7.11
C THR A 224 -22.90 -9.78 -5.91
N GLY A 225 -23.53 -8.67 -5.49
CA GLY A 225 -24.21 -8.58 -4.19
C GLY A 225 -23.24 -8.41 -3.00
N SER A 226 -22.00 -8.00 -3.26
CA SER A 226 -20.96 -7.67 -2.28
C SER A 226 -20.17 -6.46 -2.75
N ASP A 227 -19.43 -5.79 -1.85
CA ASP A 227 -18.62 -4.62 -2.20
C ASP A 227 -17.60 -4.96 -3.31
N SER A 228 -17.57 -4.15 -4.37
CA SER A 228 -16.58 -4.20 -5.46
C SER A 228 -15.70 -2.96 -5.37
N TYR A 229 -14.72 -2.99 -4.46
CA TYR A 229 -13.96 -1.80 -4.02
C TYR A 229 -13.30 -1.02 -5.17
N SER A 230 -12.62 -1.72 -6.08
CA SER A 230 -12.01 -1.18 -7.31
C SER A 230 -12.92 -1.31 -8.54
N GLY A 231 -14.23 -1.41 -8.35
CA GLY A 231 -15.20 -1.77 -9.39
C GLY A 231 -15.17 -3.25 -9.79
N TYR A 232 -14.00 -3.90 -9.73
CA TYR A 232 -13.82 -5.26 -10.19
C TYR A 232 -14.18 -6.36 -9.17
N GLN A 233 -14.73 -7.46 -9.69
CA GLN A 233 -14.80 -8.76 -9.04
C GLN A 233 -14.53 -9.88 -10.07
N PRO A 234 -14.02 -11.07 -9.68
CA PRO A 234 -13.75 -12.18 -10.63
C PRO A 234 -14.98 -12.86 -11.23
N SER A 235 -16.19 -12.47 -10.79
CA SER A 235 -17.47 -12.95 -11.32
C SER A 235 -18.53 -11.84 -11.17
N GLY A 236 -19.81 -12.14 -11.43
CA GLY A 236 -20.90 -11.17 -11.34
C GLY A 236 -21.32 -10.60 -12.70
N TYR A 237 -22.17 -9.59 -12.65
CA TYR A 237 -22.71 -8.87 -13.81
C TYR A 237 -21.96 -7.55 -14.03
N VAL A 238 -21.66 -7.20 -15.28
CA VAL A 238 -21.04 -5.92 -15.67
C VAL A 238 -22.13 -4.87 -15.72
N MET A 239 -22.15 -3.95 -14.75
CA MET A 239 -23.10 -2.84 -14.69
C MET A 239 -22.77 -1.75 -15.72
N GLY A 240 -21.49 -1.60 -16.02
CA GLY A 240 -20.95 -0.63 -16.95
C GLY A 240 -19.43 -0.68 -16.98
N PHE A 241 -18.86 0.35 -17.59
CA PHE A 241 -17.45 0.67 -17.57
C PHE A 241 -17.31 2.17 -17.30
N SER A 242 -16.66 2.55 -16.20
CA SER A 242 -16.61 3.94 -15.71
C SER A 242 -15.20 4.54 -15.71
N MET A 243 -15.13 5.88 -15.66
CA MET A 243 -13.91 6.67 -15.85
C MET A 243 -13.01 6.78 -14.60
N THR A 244 -13.53 6.52 -13.40
CA THR A 244 -12.83 6.76 -12.13
C THR A 244 -13.07 5.64 -11.11
N HIS A 245 -12.00 5.23 -10.44
CA HIS A 245 -11.91 4.10 -9.50
C HIS A 245 -10.78 4.36 -8.49
N GLU A 246 -10.70 3.57 -7.41
CA GLU A 246 -9.52 3.48 -6.54
C GLU A 246 -8.93 2.05 -6.57
N THR A 247 -7.71 1.84 -6.08
CA THR A 247 -7.04 0.51 -6.03
C THR A 247 -6.73 0.09 -4.61
N GLY A 248 -6.96 -1.18 -4.29
CA GLY A 248 -6.53 -1.81 -3.04
C GLY A 248 -7.34 -1.45 -1.80
N THR A 249 -8.29 -0.53 -1.91
CA THR A 249 -8.93 0.14 -0.77
C THR A 249 -9.89 -0.77 0.01
N GLY A 250 -9.97 -0.53 1.33
CA GLY A 250 -11.04 -1.03 2.20
C GLY A 250 -12.19 -0.02 2.39
N GLY A 251 -13.01 -0.24 3.43
CA GLY A 251 -14.11 0.68 3.78
C GLY A 251 -15.37 0.43 2.96
N ALA A 252 -15.69 1.29 2.00
CA ALA A 252 -16.83 1.17 1.08
C ALA A 252 -16.40 1.71 -0.30
N PRO A 253 -16.85 1.11 -1.42
CA PRO A 253 -16.42 1.51 -2.75
C PRO A 253 -16.59 3.01 -3.04
N LYS A 254 -15.67 3.56 -3.84
CA LYS A 254 -15.59 4.97 -4.21
C LYS A 254 -15.53 5.12 -5.73
N TYR A 255 -16.10 6.19 -6.25
CA TYR A 255 -16.26 6.46 -7.68
C TYR A 255 -17.17 5.44 -8.39
N GLY A 256 -16.83 4.98 -9.60
CA GLY A 256 -17.80 4.40 -10.53
C GLY A 256 -18.42 5.44 -11.48
N VAL A 257 -17.76 6.58 -11.69
CA VAL A 257 -18.32 7.71 -12.45
C VAL A 257 -17.41 8.14 -13.61
N VAL A 258 -17.91 8.58 -14.77
CA VAL A 258 -19.27 8.38 -15.31
C VAL A 258 -19.26 7.11 -16.17
N ALA A 259 -20.34 6.33 -16.17
CA ALA A 259 -20.35 4.98 -16.74
C ALA A 259 -20.91 4.92 -18.18
N GLN A 260 -20.29 4.08 -19.02
CA GLN A 260 -20.88 3.60 -20.26
C GLN A 260 -21.22 2.11 -20.17
N MET A 261 -22.36 1.67 -20.68
CA MET A 261 -22.72 0.25 -20.80
C MET A 261 -23.19 -0.08 -22.23
N PRO A 262 -22.44 -0.89 -23.01
CA PRO A 262 -22.87 -1.34 -24.33
C PRO A 262 -23.92 -2.47 -24.19
N GLN A 263 -24.95 -2.43 -25.04
CA GLN A 263 -26.05 -3.40 -25.06
C GLN A 263 -26.63 -3.58 -26.48
N LEU A 264 -27.46 -4.61 -26.66
CA LEU A 264 -28.31 -4.79 -27.83
C LEU A 264 -29.75 -4.37 -27.50
N ASP A 265 -30.38 -3.59 -28.38
CA ASP A 265 -31.77 -3.12 -28.25
C ASP A 265 -32.12 -2.43 -26.90
N ALA A 266 -31.18 -1.64 -26.37
CA ALA A 266 -31.31 -0.98 -25.08
C ALA A 266 -32.60 -0.15 -24.97
N SER A 267 -33.38 -0.37 -23.91
CA SER A 267 -34.73 0.21 -23.76
C SER A 267 -35.05 0.70 -22.34
N GLU A 268 -34.07 0.67 -21.45
CA GLU A 268 -34.05 1.31 -20.13
C GLU A 268 -32.60 1.38 -19.61
N ILE A 269 -32.40 1.92 -18.40
CA ILE A 269 -31.15 1.78 -17.64
C ILE A 269 -31.46 0.96 -16.40
N ASN A 270 -30.64 -0.04 -16.09
CA ASN A 270 -30.84 -0.90 -14.92
C ASN A 270 -30.13 -0.33 -13.69
N TRP A 271 -30.80 0.61 -13.01
CA TRP A 271 -30.31 1.27 -11.80
C TRP A 271 -30.06 0.33 -10.60
N THR A 272 -30.36 -0.97 -10.70
CA THR A 272 -30.23 -1.94 -9.59
C THR A 272 -29.05 -2.90 -9.74
N GLY A 273 -28.36 -2.92 -10.88
CA GLY A 273 -27.31 -3.90 -11.17
C GLY A 273 -27.83 -5.30 -11.51
N GLU A 274 -28.91 -5.74 -10.85
CA GLU A 274 -29.52 -7.06 -11.02
C GLU A 274 -30.19 -7.20 -12.40
N GLY A 275 -29.52 -7.89 -13.33
CA GLY A 275 -30.04 -8.16 -14.67
C GLY A 275 -29.27 -7.49 -15.82
N TYR A 276 -28.13 -6.84 -15.55
CA TYR A 276 -27.13 -6.58 -16.59
C TYR A 276 -26.48 -7.90 -17.10
N GLU A 277 -25.55 -7.80 -18.05
CA GLU A 277 -24.90 -8.97 -18.66
C GLU A 277 -23.76 -9.53 -17.81
N LYS A 278 -23.48 -10.84 -17.92
CA LYS A 278 -22.20 -11.41 -17.45
C LYS A 278 -21.17 -11.40 -18.57
N ARG A 279 -19.95 -11.81 -18.23
CA ARG A 279 -18.86 -12.09 -19.17
C ARG A 279 -18.99 -13.51 -19.71
N SER A 280 -18.77 -13.72 -21.01
CA SER A 280 -18.75 -15.05 -21.65
C SER A 280 -17.43 -15.79 -21.43
N ASP A 281 -16.35 -15.03 -21.25
CA ASP A 281 -14.96 -15.50 -21.16
C ASP A 281 -14.27 -14.86 -19.94
N ALA A 282 -13.03 -15.27 -19.67
CA ALA A 282 -12.16 -14.53 -18.77
C ALA A 282 -11.68 -13.23 -19.44
N ASP A 283 -11.57 -12.17 -18.64
CA ASP A 283 -11.06 -10.87 -19.10
C ASP A 283 -9.58 -10.95 -19.49
N HIS A 284 -9.16 -10.03 -20.36
CA HIS A 284 -7.78 -9.87 -20.79
C HIS A 284 -7.28 -8.48 -20.38
N THR A 285 -6.15 -8.41 -19.69
CA THR A 285 -5.50 -7.16 -19.31
C THR A 285 -4.01 -7.20 -19.62
N GLU A 286 -3.45 -6.06 -20.01
CA GLU A 286 -2.03 -5.78 -20.19
C GLU A 286 -1.83 -4.27 -19.99
N VAL A 287 -0.60 -3.80 -19.70
CA VAL A 287 -0.38 -2.37 -19.42
C VAL A 287 -0.87 -1.50 -20.59
N GLY A 288 -1.81 -0.60 -20.29
CA GLY A 288 -2.46 0.28 -21.25
C GLY A 288 -3.73 -0.25 -21.92
N TYR A 289 -4.21 -1.46 -21.59
CA TYR A 289 -5.37 -2.07 -22.25
C TYR A 289 -6.09 -3.14 -21.43
N TYR A 290 -7.42 -3.02 -21.33
CA TYR A 290 -8.32 -4.04 -20.81
C TYR A 290 -9.33 -4.44 -21.90
N ARG A 291 -9.71 -5.72 -21.94
CA ARG A 291 -10.76 -6.25 -22.83
C ARG A 291 -11.62 -7.28 -22.11
N THR A 292 -12.93 -7.22 -22.36
CA THR A 292 -13.88 -8.27 -22.00
C THR A 292 -14.78 -8.71 -23.17
N THR A 293 -15.45 -9.85 -23.02
CA THR A 293 -16.53 -10.33 -23.90
C THR A 293 -17.77 -10.57 -23.02
N LEU A 294 -18.93 -10.01 -23.37
CA LEU A 294 -20.19 -10.18 -22.63
C LEU A 294 -20.99 -11.39 -23.14
N GLU A 295 -21.97 -11.88 -22.36
CA GLU A 295 -22.84 -13.02 -22.72
C GLU A 295 -23.65 -12.78 -24.01
N SER A 296 -23.91 -11.53 -24.41
CA SER A 296 -24.46 -11.16 -25.73
C SER A 296 -23.51 -11.40 -26.92
N GLY A 297 -22.21 -11.56 -26.67
CA GLY A 297 -21.16 -11.54 -27.69
C GLY A 297 -20.62 -10.14 -28.01
N ILE A 298 -21.05 -9.08 -27.30
CA ILE A 298 -20.39 -7.77 -27.35
C ILE A 298 -18.97 -7.90 -26.81
N VAL A 299 -18.01 -7.32 -27.52
CA VAL A 299 -16.63 -7.12 -27.06
C VAL A 299 -16.47 -5.66 -26.63
N ALA A 300 -15.93 -5.44 -25.44
CA ALA A 300 -15.55 -4.11 -24.94
C ALA A 300 -14.04 -4.05 -24.74
N GLU A 301 -13.40 -3.02 -25.29
CA GLU A 301 -11.97 -2.75 -25.26
C GLU A 301 -11.75 -1.34 -24.68
N LEU A 302 -10.83 -1.20 -23.72
CA LEU A 302 -10.58 0.04 -22.98
C LEU A 302 -9.12 0.48 -23.14
N THR A 303 -8.88 1.78 -23.27
CA THR A 303 -7.56 2.40 -23.07
C THR A 303 -7.67 3.84 -22.56
N ALA A 304 -6.65 4.35 -21.88
CA ALA A 304 -6.72 5.63 -21.16
C ALA A 304 -5.45 6.48 -21.23
N THR A 305 -5.65 7.79 -21.11
CA THR A 305 -4.63 8.83 -20.92
C THR A 305 -4.73 9.35 -19.49
N GLU A 306 -4.33 10.59 -19.23
CA GLU A 306 -4.29 11.15 -17.87
C GLU A 306 -5.65 11.69 -17.43
N LYS A 307 -6.35 12.40 -18.32
CA LYS A 307 -7.67 13.02 -18.08
C LYS A 307 -8.76 12.60 -19.09
N ALA A 308 -8.41 11.75 -20.05
CA ALA A 308 -9.35 11.18 -21.04
C ALA A 308 -9.16 9.66 -21.25
N GLY A 309 -10.21 9.00 -21.73
CA GLY A 309 -10.29 7.57 -22.01
C GLY A 309 -10.90 7.29 -23.37
N MET A 310 -10.72 6.06 -23.86
CA MET A 310 -11.34 5.58 -25.10
C MET A 310 -11.93 4.18 -24.88
N PHE A 311 -13.23 4.08 -25.10
CA PHE A 311 -13.95 2.83 -25.24
C PHE A 311 -13.98 2.44 -26.71
N LYS A 312 -13.77 1.16 -27.02
CA LYS A 312 -14.14 0.55 -28.29
C LYS A 312 -15.09 -0.61 -28.04
N TYR A 313 -16.22 -0.62 -28.75
CA TYR A 313 -17.23 -1.66 -28.68
C TYR A 313 -17.39 -2.33 -30.03
N THR A 314 -17.37 -3.67 -30.03
CA THR A 314 -17.69 -4.50 -31.19
C THR A 314 -18.94 -5.32 -30.89
N PHE A 315 -20.02 -5.07 -31.63
CA PHE A 315 -21.32 -5.73 -31.49
C PHE A 315 -21.46 -6.87 -32.51
N PRO A 316 -22.20 -7.95 -32.19
CA PRO A 316 -22.47 -9.05 -33.13
C PRO A 316 -23.41 -8.63 -34.26
N GLU A 317 -23.07 -8.99 -35.51
CA GLU A 317 -23.78 -8.55 -36.74
C GLU A 317 -25.27 -8.93 -36.78
N ASP A 318 -25.66 -10.08 -36.19
CA ASP A 318 -27.03 -10.59 -36.15
C ASP A 318 -27.75 -10.33 -34.79
N GLY A 319 -27.17 -9.50 -33.90
CA GLY A 319 -27.57 -9.46 -32.48
C GLY A 319 -28.82 -8.66 -32.12
N GLY A 320 -29.13 -7.59 -32.84
CA GLY A 320 -30.10 -6.55 -32.45
C GLY A 320 -29.61 -5.16 -32.85
N THR A 321 -30.18 -4.08 -32.29
CA THR A 321 -29.67 -2.72 -32.49
C THR A 321 -28.44 -2.46 -31.59
N PRO A 322 -27.24 -2.20 -32.14
CA PRO A 322 -26.08 -1.75 -31.36
C PRO A 322 -26.41 -0.50 -30.53
N SER A 323 -26.25 -0.57 -29.22
CA SER A 323 -26.59 0.51 -28.30
C SER A 323 -25.48 0.77 -27.28
N VAL A 324 -25.32 2.02 -26.88
CA VAL A 324 -24.50 2.40 -25.71
C VAL A 324 -25.35 3.26 -24.78
N ILE A 325 -25.42 2.87 -23.52
CA ILE A 325 -25.98 3.65 -22.43
C ILE A 325 -24.88 4.53 -21.86
N VAL A 326 -25.15 5.81 -21.63
CA VAL A 326 -24.39 6.67 -20.71
C VAL A 326 -25.25 6.87 -19.46
N ASP A 327 -24.83 6.34 -18.32
CA ASP A 327 -25.51 6.48 -17.02
C ASP A 327 -24.77 7.52 -16.18
N VAL A 328 -25.44 8.64 -15.88
CA VAL A 328 -24.90 9.74 -15.07
C VAL A 328 -25.09 9.47 -13.58
N SER A 329 -26.01 8.57 -13.20
CA SER A 329 -26.30 8.24 -11.80
C SER A 329 -25.53 7.04 -11.27
N HIS A 330 -24.74 6.36 -12.11
CA HIS A 330 -23.95 5.22 -11.67
C HIS A 330 -22.94 5.61 -10.58
N VAL A 331 -22.80 4.73 -9.59
CA VAL A 331 -21.76 4.75 -8.55
C VAL A 331 -21.49 3.31 -8.15
N LEU A 332 -20.27 3.00 -7.69
CA LEU A 332 -20.00 1.68 -7.13
C LEU A 332 -20.84 1.43 -5.87
N PRO A 333 -21.68 0.38 -5.83
CA PRO A 333 -22.61 0.13 -4.73
C PRO A 333 -21.90 -0.48 -3.51
N SER A 334 -22.37 -0.13 -2.31
CA SER A 334 -21.90 -0.69 -1.03
C SER A 334 -22.99 -1.47 -0.33
N PHE A 335 -22.67 -2.68 0.13
CA PHE A 335 -23.61 -3.63 0.74
C PHE A 335 -23.49 -3.70 2.27
N ARG A 336 -22.54 -2.96 2.86
CA ARG A 336 -22.27 -2.95 4.31
C ARG A 336 -23.41 -2.52 5.22
N GLY A 337 -24.34 -1.69 4.75
CA GLY A 337 -25.39 -1.10 5.59
C GLY A 337 -24.92 -0.02 6.58
N ASN A 338 -23.63 0.35 6.58
CA ASN A 338 -23.05 1.32 7.52
C ASN A 338 -23.34 2.80 7.22
N GLY A 339 -24.03 3.11 6.11
CA GLY A 339 -24.23 4.50 5.65
C GLY A 339 -23.01 5.13 4.95
N TRP A 340 -22.00 4.33 4.56
CA TRP A 340 -20.81 4.78 3.82
C TRP A 340 -20.91 4.55 2.31
N GLY A 341 -22.07 4.09 1.81
CA GLY A 341 -22.30 3.99 0.36
C GLY A 341 -22.32 5.37 -0.29
N GLN A 342 -22.02 5.42 -1.58
CA GLN A 342 -22.20 6.65 -2.36
C GLN A 342 -23.65 6.84 -2.75
N SER A 343 -24.09 8.09 -2.89
CA SER A 343 -25.40 8.43 -3.45
C SER A 343 -25.24 9.45 -4.58
N TYR A 344 -26.18 9.42 -5.53
CA TYR A 344 -26.31 10.41 -6.60
C TYR A 344 -27.35 11.48 -6.21
N HIS A 345 -27.04 12.75 -6.47
CA HIS A 345 -27.80 13.92 -6.02
C HIS A 345 -28.27 14.82 -7.17
N GLY A 346 -28.38 14.25 -8.37
CA GLY A 346 -28.79 14.97 -9.57
C GLY A 346 -27.62 15.31 -10.49
N GLY A 347 -27.97 15.90 -11.64
CA GLY A 347 -27.04 16.01 -12.75
C GLY A 347 -27.70 16.51 -14.02
N LYS A 348 -26.88 16.65 -15.08
CA LYS A 348 -27.27 17.10 -16.41
C LYS A 348 -26.54 16.29 -17.47
N ILE A 349 -27.24 15.92 -18.54
CA ILE A 349 -26.64 15.45 -19.79
C ILE A 349 -27.23 16.19 -20.99
N VAL A 350 -26.35 16.75 -21.81
CA VAL A 350 -26.66 17.38 -23.10
C VAL A 350 -26.06 16.51 -24.19
N SER A 351 -26.88 16.04 -25.12
CA SER A 351 -26.45 15.23 -26.26
C SER A 351 -26.80 15.94 -27.56
N THR A 352 -25.90 15.93 -28.54
CA THR A 352 -26.09 16.58 -29.85
C THR A 352 -25.72 15.62 -30.98
N ALA A 353 -26.60 15.52 -31.97
CA ALA A 353 -26.42 14.74 -33.18
C ALA A 353 -26.20 15.67 -34.38
N GLY A 354 -25.06 15.53 -35.07
CA GLY A 354 -24.65 16.43 -36.15
C GLY A 354 -23.51 15.86 -37.01
N ASP A 355 -23.53 16.20 -38.31
CA ASP A 355 -22.51 15.87 -39.33
C ASP A 355 -22.04 14.41 -39.41
N GLY A 356 -22.85 13.46 -38.92
CA GLY A 356 -22.54 12.02 -38.90
C GLY A 356 -21.89 11.52 -37.61
N SER A 357 -21.89 12.35 -36.55
CA SER A 357 -21.36 12.03 -35.22
C SER A 357 -22.40 12.26 -34.12
N LEU A 358 -22.15 11.66 -32.95
CA LEU A 358 -22.90 11.85 -31.72
C LEU A 358 -21.94 12.34 -30.64
N GLN A 359 -22.21 13.51 -30.07
CA GLN A 359 -21.41 14.11 -28.98
C GLN A 359 -22.28 14.40 -27.76
N TYR A 360 -21.66 14.40 -26.57
CA TYR A 360 -22.36 14.68 -25.33
C TYR A 360 -21.46 15.32 -24.28
N GLN A 361 -22.07 16.09 -23.37
CA GLN A 361 -21.39 16.72 -22.23
C GLN A 361 -22.35 16.86 -21.05
N GLY A 362 -21.83 17.05 -19.85
CA GLY A 362 -22.64 17.22 -18.66
C GLY A 362 -21.90 17.11 -17.35
N TYR A 363 -22.67 16.88 -16.28
CA TYR A 363 -22.14 16.64 -14.93
C TYR A 363 -23.05 15.71 -14.13
N GLY A 364 -22.48 15.09 -13.10
CA GLY A 364 -23.21 14.44 -12.01
C GLY A 364 -22.71 14.95 -10.66
N ASP A 365 -23.63 15.04 -9.70
CA ASP A 365 -23.36 15.34 -8.29
C ASP A 365 -23.49 14.07 -7.45
N TYR A 366 -22.51 13.79 -6.58
CA TYR A 366 -22.44 12.57 -5.78
C TYR A 366 -21.94 12.87 -4.36
N ASP A 367 -22.19 11.98 -3.41
CA ASP A 367 -21.63 12.04 -2.05
C ASP A 367 -21.16 10.66 -1.55
N GLY A 368 -20.72 10.58 -0.29
CA GLY A 368 -20.43 9.30 0.37
C GLY A 368 -19.12 8.62 -0.06
N GLY A 369 -19.11 7.29 -0.02
CA GLY A 369 -17.91 6.45 -0.12
C GLY A 369 -17.24 6.24 1.25
N TRP A 370 -16.13 5.50 1.30
CA TRP A 370 -15.40 5.22 2.56
C TRP A 370 -15.02 6.48 3.37
N ASN A 371 -14.72 7.59 2.68
CA ASN A 371 -14.37 8.87 3.30
C ASN A 371 -15.60 9.69 3.74
N ILE A 372 -16.82 9.25 3.40
CA ILE A 372 -18.09 9.95 3.63
C ILE A 372 -18.02 11.42 3.16
N ALA A 373 -17.64 11.60 1.89
CA ALA A 373 -17.55 12.93 1.30
C ALA A 373 -18.91 13.64 1.29
N PRO A 374 -18.98 14.97 1.51
CA PRO A 374 -20.14 15.77 1.16
C PRO A 374 -20.24 15.89 -0.37
N ALA A 375 -21.34 16.45 -0.86
CA ALA A 375 -21.61 16.62 -2.30
C ALA A 375 -20.38 17.16 -3.09
N TRP A 376 -19.97 16.39 -4.09
CA TRP A 376 -18.91 16.69 -5.04
C TRP A 376 -19.42 16.47 -6.47
N ARG A 377 -18.92 17.26 -7.41
CA ARG A 377 -19.33 17.25 -8.82
C ARG A 377 -18.18 16.80 -9.70
N ILE A 378 -18.46 16.00 -10.72
CA ILE A 378 -17.56 15.75 -11.85
C ILE A 378 -18.26 16.08 -13.16
N TYR A 379 -17.52 16.68 -14.08
CA TYR A 379 -17.94 17.05 -15.42
C TYR A 379 -17.37 16.05 -16.44
N PHE A 380 -18.12 15.81 -17.51
CA PHE A 380 -17.76 14.86 -18.55
C PHE A 380 -18.06 15.42 -19.95
N CYS A 381 -17.28 14.95 -20.92
CA CYS A 381 -17.48 15.22 -22.35
C CYS A 381 -17.18 13.92 -23.12
N GLY A 382 -17.90 13.62 -24.20
CA GLY A 382 -17.71 12.39 -24.95
C GLY A 382 -18.21 12.44 -26.40
N HIS A 383 -17.50 11.75 -27.29
CA HIS A 383 -17.74 11.76 -28.74
C HIS A 383 -17.68 10.33 -29.30
N PHE A 384 -18.73 9.91 -29.99
CA PHE A 384 -18.78 8.67 -30.75
C PHE A 384 -18.36 8.90 -32.21
N ASP A 385 -17.59 7.96 -32.77
CA ASP A 385 -17.17 7.96 -34.19
C ASP A 385 -18.27 7.51 -35.17
N ALA A 386 -19.39 7.00 -34.65
CA ALA A 386 -20.50 6.47 -35.42
C ALA A 386 -21.76 7.37 -35.35
N ALA A 387 -22.43 7.51 -36.50
CA ALA A 387 -23.75 8.13 -36.58
C ALA A 387 -24.83 7.23 -35.93
N GLY A 388 -25.86 7.86 -35.37
CA GLY A 388 -26.94 7.15 -34.69
C GLY A 388 -28.07 8.04 -34.19
N GLU A 389 -29.01 7.43 -33.47
CA GLU A 389 -30.10 8.10 -32.75
C GLU A 389 -29.72 8.26 -31.27
N HIS A 390 -30.22 9.29 -30.59
CA HIS A 390 -30.13 9.42 -29.13
C HIS A 390 -31.53 9.49 -28.46
N ALA A 391 -31.65 9.01 -27.22
CA ALA A 391 -32.87 9.12 -26.42
C ALA A 391 -32.55 9.34 -24.92
N PRO A 392 -33.19 10.32 -24.25
CA PRO A 392 -32.94 10.61 -22.84
C PRO A 392 -33.64 9.58 -21.95
N VAL A 393 -33.06 9.27 -20.79
CA VAL A 393 -33.64 8.33 -19.81
C VAL A 393 -33.73 8.98 -18.44
N GLU A 394 -34.93 8.97 -17.83
CA GLU A 394 -35.13 9.43 -16.44
C GLU A 394 -35.84 8.35 -15.61
N GLN A 395 -35.21 8.00 -14.48
CA GLN A 395 -35.71 7.04 -13.50
C GLN A 395 -37.09 7.45 -12.96
N GLY A 396 -38.01 6.48 -12.86
CA GLY A 396 -39.34 6.69 -12.26
C GLY A 396 -40.37 7.43 -13.13
N SER A 397 -39.99 7.90 -14.32
CA SER A 397 -40.94 8.47 -15.29
C SER A 397 -41.86 7.39 -15.88
N SER A 398 -43.06 7.77 -16.37
CA SER A 398 -44.07 6.81 -16.85
C SER A 398 -43.71 6.06 -18.15
N SER A 399 -42.64 6.50 -18.80
CA SER A 399 -41.93 5.82 -19.88
C SER A 399 -40.47 6.24 -19.70
N SER A 400 -39.67 5.36 -19.09
CA SER A 400 -38.29 5.64 -18.64
C SER A 400 -37.43 6.29 -19.72
N VAL A 401 -37.58 5.85 -20.98
CA VAL A 401 -36.90 6.38 -22.16
C VAL A 401 -37.83 7.33 -22.93
N GLY A 402 -37.29 8.48 -23.31
CA GLY A 402 -37.96 9.47 -24.17
C GLY A 402 -38.00 9.11 -25.65
N ASN A 403 -38.46 10.04 -26.49
CA ASN A 403 -38.43 9.85 -27.95
C ASN A 403 -36.99 9.83 -28.46
N ARG A 404 -36.69 8.92 -29.38
CA ARG A 404 -35.42 8.91 -30.13
C ARG A 404 -35.35 10.09 -31.10
N SER A 405 -34.14 10.61 -31.35
CA SER A 405 -33.87 11.61 -32.41
C SER A 405 -32.56 11.31 -33.15
N GLU A 406 -32.58 11.45 -34.47
CA GLU A 406 -31.39 11.39 -35.36
C GLU A 406 -30.64 12.74 -35.46
N SER A 407 -31.17 13.82 -34.87
CA SER A 407 -30.66 15.18 -35.12
C SER A 407 -30.97 16.19 -34.02
N GLY A 408 -30.14 17.23 -33.94
CA GLY A 408 -30.32 18.35 -33.01
C GLY A 408 -29.76 18.07 -31.63
N THR A 409 -30.26 18.79 -30.63
CA THR A 409 -29.80 18.70 -29.23
C THR A 409 -30.93 18.24 -28.32
N VAL A 410 -30.63 17.23 -27.50
CA VAL A 410 -31.48 16.75 -26.40
C VAL A 410 -30.78 17.09 -25.09
N THR A 411 -31.52 17.69 -24.15
CA THR A 411 -31.05 17.97 -22.79
C THR A 411 -31.94 17.25 -21.80
N LEU A 412 -31.33 16.59 -20.83
CA LEU A 412 -31.99 16.08 -19.63
C LEU A 412 -31.23 16.58 -18.40
N GLU A 413 -31.96 17.07 -17.41
CA GLU A 413 -31.44 17.65 -16.17
C GLU A 413 -32.44 17.31 -15.06
N SER A 414 -31.96 16.82 -13.92
CA SER A 414 -32.83 16.42 -12.79
C SER A 414 -32.07 16.57 -11.48
N ASP A 415 -32.69 17.19 -10.48
CA ASP A 415 -32.13 17.40 -9.14
C ASP A 415 -32.26 16.15 -8.24
N THR A 416 -32.97 15.11 -8.68
CA THR A 416 -33.33 13.95 -7.82
C THR A 416 -33.42 12.60 -8.51
N SER A 417 -33.77 12.55 -9.80
CA SER A 417 -33.96 11.28 -10.53
C SER A 417 -32.64 10.80 -11.11
N GLY A 418 -32.36 9.50 -11.11
CA GLY A 418 -31.29 8.94 -11.93
C GLY A 418 -31.51 9.27 -13.42
N ILE A 419 -30.48 9.75 -14.13
CA ILE A 419 -30.57 10.14 -15.55
C ILE A 419 -29.49 9.49 -16.41
N GLY A 420 -29.78 9.38 -17.70
CA GLY A 420 -28.81 8.99 -18.71
C GLY A 420 -29.27 9.30 -20.13
N MET A 421 -28.52 8.77 -21.09
CA MET A 421 -28.82 8.85 -22.52
C MET A 421 -28.50 7.50 -23.18
N ILE A 422 -29.43 6.95 -23.96
CA ILE A 422 -29.17 5.79 -24.82
C ILE A 422 -28.84 6.29 -26.22
N TYR A 423 -27.77 5.75 -26.78
CA TYR A 423 -27.34 5.94 -28.15
C TYR A 423 -27.60 4.66 -28.95
N TYR A 424 -28.10 4.79 -30.17
CA TYR A 424 -28.46 3.70 -31.07
C TYR A 424 -27.71 3.84 -32.39
N PHE A 425 -26.86 2.88 -32.73
CA PHE A 425 -25.97 2.97 -33.88
C PHE A 425 -26.37 1.99 -34.99
N SER A 426 -26.06 2.34 -36.24
CA SER A 426 -26.12 1.40 -37.38
C SER A 426 -24.79 0.70 -37.66
N SER A 427 -23.77 0.90 -36.80
CA SER A 427 -22.44 0.31 -36.94
C SER A 427 -22.24 -0.82 -35.93
N ALA A 428 -21.60 -1.90 -36.37
CA ALA A 428 -21.18 -3.00 -35.50
C ALA A 428 -19.86 -2.69 -34.75
N GLU A 429 -19.09 -1.68 -35.17
CA GLU A 429 -17.94 -1.16 -34.42
C GLU A 429 -18.22 0.31 -34.07
N VAL A 430 -18.05 0.67 -32.79
CA VAL A 430 -18.27 2.02 -32.26
C VAL A 430 -17.16 2.37 -31.28
N THR A 431 -16.47 3.49 -31.51
CA THR A 431 -15.49 4.06 -30.59
C THR A 431 -16.11 5.24 -29.86
N SER A 432 -15.92 5.34 -28.55
CA SER A 432 -16.28 6.51 -27.74
C SER A 432 -15.03 7.09 -27.10
N ARG A 433 -14.67 8.33 -27.47
CA ARG A 433 -13.64 9.12 -26.79
C ARG A 433 -14.32 9.88 -25.65
N VAL A 434 -13.82 9.85 -24.42
CA VAL A 434 -14.45 10.50 -23.25
C VAL A 434 -13.43 11.20 -22.38
N GLY A 435 -13.69 12.44 -21.98
CA GLY A 435 -12.87 13.24 -21.08
C GLY A 435 -13.63 13.63 -19.82
N ILE A 436 -12.89 13.89 -18.74
CA ILE A 436 -13.43 14.33 -17.45
C ILE A 436 -12.69 15.57 -16.93
N SER A 437 -13.38 16.36 -16.12
CA SER A 437 -12.80 17.45 -15.32
C SER A 437 -13.60 17.62 -14.04
N PHE A 438 -12.99 18.17 -13.00
CA PHE A 438 -13.71 18.61 -11.79
C PHE A 438 -14.04 20.12 -11.82
N ILE A 439 -13.65 20.84 -12.88
CA ILE A 439 -13.83 22.30 -13.02
C ILE A 439 -15.06 22.67 -13.86
N SER A 440 -15.20 22.13 -15.07
CA SER A 440 -16.28 22.50 -16.01
C SER A 440 -16.49 21.49 -17.16
N GLU A 441 -17.61 21.62 -17.87
CA GLU A 441 -17.89 20.83 -19.08
C GLU A 441 -16.91 21.20 -20.20
N GLU A 442 -16.61 22.49 -20.32
CA GLU A 442 -15.62 23.05 -21.23
C GLU A 442 -14.24 22.43 -20.97
N GLN A 443 -13.77 22.41 -19.72
CA GLN A 443 -12.49 21.80 -19.35
C GLN A 443 -12.48 20.28 -19.58
N ALA A 444 -13.61 19.59 -19.40
CA ALA A 444 -13.74 18.16 -19.70
C ALA A 444 -13.63 17.87 -21.22
N CYS A 445 -14.13 18.76 -22.09
CA CYS A 445 -13.94 18.66 -23.54
C CYS A 445 -12.51 19.06 -23.98
N GLU A 446 -11.91 20.08 -23.37
CA GLU A 446 -10.50 20.44 -23.62
C GLU A 446 -9.56 19.28 -23.23
N ASN A 447 -9.75 18.71 -22.04
CA ASN A 447 -9.03 17.51 -21.56
C ASN A 447 -9.20 16.31 -22.52
N LEU A 448 -10.34 16.20 -23.20
CA LEU A 448 -10.62 15.18 -24.20
C LEU A 448 -9.83 15.41 -25.49
N ASP A 449 -10.04 16.55 -26.15
CA ASP A 449 -9.49 16.79 -27.49
C ASP A 449 -7.97 17.05 -27.48
N ASP A 450 -7.38 17.54 -26.38
CA ASP A 450 -5.92 17.67 -26.26
C ASP A 450 -5.22 16.30 -26.07
N GLN A 451 -5.83 15.35 -25.34
CA GLN A 451 -5.20 14.06 -25.02
C GLN A 451 -5.59 12.93 -25.99
N ILE A 452 -6.82 12.96 -26.51
CA ILE A 452 -7.37 11.98 -27.46
C ILE A 452 -8.14 12.75 -28.56
N PRO A 453 -7.45 13.47 -29.47
CA PRO A 453 -8.08 14.27 -30.52
C PRO A 453 -8.94 13.45 -31.50
N GLU A 454 -9.79 14.14 -32.27
CA GLU A 454 -10.58 13.53 -33.35
C GLU A 454 -9.69 12.73 -34.33
N GLY A 455 -10.06 11.48 -34.59
CA GLY A 455 -9.29 10.57 -35.45
C GLY A 455 -8.07 9.91 -34.78
N ALA A 456 -7.81 10.12 -33.49
CA ALA A 456 -6.85 9.33 -32.74
C ALA A 456 -7.27 7.85 -32.71
N GLY A 457 -6.39 6.93 -33.11
CA GLY A 457 -6.69 5.50 -33.17
C GLY A 457 -6.43 4.78 -31.86
N PHE A 458 -7.31 3.88 -31.46
CA PHE A 458 -7.24 3.09 -30.21
C PHE A 458 -5.85 2.51 -29.92
N GLU A 459 -5.26 1.78 -30.88
CA GLU A 459 -3.90 1.20 -30.75
C GLU A 459 -2.79 2.23 -30.53
N SER A 460 -2.97 3.47 -31.00
CA SER A 460 -2.00 4.55 -30.77
C SER A 460 -2.06 5.10 -29.35
N ILE A 461 -3.27 5.21 -28.77
CA ILE A 461 -3.46 5.57 -27.36
C ILE A 461 -2.95 4.44 -26.46
N LYS A 462 -3.40 3.20 -26.67
CA LYS A 462 -2.91 1.99 -25.99
C LYS A 462 -1.39 1.91 -25.92
N LYS A 463 -0.72 2.18 -27.06
CA LYS A 463 0.74 2.23 -27.09
C LYS A 463 1.30 3.41 -26.28
N ALA A 464 0.73 4.61 -26.38
CA ALA A 464 1.17 5.77 -25.61
C ALA A 464 1.01 5.56 -24.08
N THR A 465 -0.10 4.95 -23.63
CA THR A 465 -0.32 4.57 -22.23
C THR A 465 0.77 3.62 -21.74
N ARG A 466 1.12 2.59 -22.53
CA ARG A 466 2.23 1.68 -22.22
C ARG A 466 3.59 2.37 -22.24
N GLU A 467 3.79 3.31 -23.15
CA GLU A 467 5.03 4.10 -23.20
C GLU A 467 5.19 4.92 -21.92
N ARG A 468 4.17 5.69 -21.48
CA ARG A 468 4.16 6.43 -20.18
C ARG A 468 4.57 5.53 -19.01
N TRP A 469 4.01 4.32 -18.92
CA TRP A 469 4.39 3.36 -17.88
C TRP A 469 5.86 2.95 -17.94
N ASN A 470 6.38 2.63 -19.13
CA ASN A 470 7.80 2.29 -19.28
C ASN A 470 8.72 3.49 -19.01
N THR A 471 8.41 4.67 -19.55
CA THR A 471 9.27 5.87 -19.45
C THR A 471 9.27 6.46 -18.05
N ASP A 472 8.10 6.70 -17.48
CA ASP A 472 7.97 7.55 -16.30
C ASP A 472 8.31 6.78 -15.03
N VAL A 473 7.83 5.53 -14.93
CA VAL A 473 7.93 4.69 -13.72
C VAL A 473 8.81 3.47 -13.88
N LEU A 474 8.47 2.54 -14.78
CA LEU A 474 9.09 1.21 -14.75
C LEU A 474 10.59 1.26 -15.10
N SER A 475 11.04 2.20 -15.96
CA SER A 475 12.46 2.38 -16.27
C SER A 475 13.33 2.92 -15.12
N ARG A 476 12.71 3.43 -14.04
CA ARG A 476 13.42 3.81 -12.81
C ARG A 476 14.10 2.61 -12.17
N VAL A 477 13.64 1.39 -12.41
CA VAL A 477 14.22 0.15 -11.90
C VAL A 477 14.67 -0.75 -13.04
N SER A 478 15.94 -1.17 -12.99
CA SER A 478 16.56 -2.04 -14.00
C SER A 478 17.31 -3.18 -13.32
N THR A 479 17.34 -4.34 -13.97
CA THR A 479 17.94 -5.57 -13.41
C THR A 479 18.52 -6.43 -14.52
N THR A 480 19.53 -7.25 -14.20
CA THR A 480 20.10 -8.26 -15.12
C THR A 480 19.51 -9.66 -14.91
N ASP A 481 18.46 -9.77 -14.09
CA ASP A 481 17.86 -11.06 -13.76
C ASP A 481 16.98 -11.63 -14.88
N THR A 482 16.68 -12.92 -14.77
CA THR A 482 15.91 -13.67 -15.78
C THR A 482 14.88 -14.62 -15.16
N ASP A 483 14.67 -14.56 -13.84
CA ASP A 483 13.56 -15.26 -13.18
C ASP A 483 12.26 -14.50 -13.43
N GLU A 484 11.40 -15.05 -14.31
CA GLU A 484 10.16 -14.41 -14.75
C GLU A 484 9.25 -14.06 -13.56
N THR A 485 9.09 -14.94 -12.57
CA THR A 485 8.27 -14.70 -11.37
C THR A 485 8.81 -13.56 -10.50
N ASN A 486 10.13 -13.45 -10.32
CA ASN A 486 10.72 -12.33 -9.58
C ASN A 486 10.59 -11.01 -10.36
N LEU A 487 10.62 -11.04 -11.69
CA LEU A 487 10.38 -9.86 -12.54
C LEU A 487 8.90 -9.45 -12.54
N GLU A 488 7.99 -10.42 -12.57
CA GLU A 488 6.54 -10.22 -12.45
C GLU A 488 6.19 -9.54 -11.12
N LEU A 489 6.68 -10.08 -9.99
CA LEU A 489 6.49 -9.48 -8.67
C LEU A 489 7.04 -8.05 -8.60
N LEU A 490 8.25 -7.81 -9.14
CA LEU A 490 8.91 -6.50 -9.11
C LEU A 490 8.09 -5.44 -9.85
N TYR A 491 7.86 -5.63 -11.15
CA TYR A 491 7.24 -4.60 -11.98
C TYR A 491 5.74 -4.46 -11.70
N THR A 492 5.04 -5.54 -11.33
CA THR A 492 3.63 -5.48 -10.89
C THR A 492 3.48 -4.70 -9.58
N SER A 493 4.39 -4.90 -8.62
CA SER A 493 4.35 -4.14 -7.36
C SER A 493 4.60 -2.64 -7.57
N ILE A 494 5.53 -2.28 -8.46
CA ILE A 494 5.82 -0.88 -8.83
C ILE A 494 4.60 -0.21 -9.48
N TYR A 495 3.83 -0.94 -10.29
CA TYR A 495 2.60 -0.45 -10.94
C TYR A 495 1.52 -0.09 -9.92
N PHE A 496 1.15 -1.02 -9.03
CA PHE A 496 0.06 -0.78 -8.08
C PHE A 496 0.39 0.33 -7.06
N MET A 497 1.65 0.45 -6.61
CA MET A 497 2.08 1.56 -5.73
C MET A 497 2.16 2.94 -6.40
N THR A 498 1.83 3.06 -7.69
CA THR A 498 1.81 4.33 -8.44
C THR A 498 0.48 4.61 -9.16
N LEU A 499 -0.58 3.88 -8.82
CA LEU A 499 -1.95 4.24 -9.20
C LEU A 499 -2.57 5.31 -8.28
N LEU A 500 -2.17 5.34 -7.01
CA LEU A 500 -2.56 6.34 -6.01
C LEU A 500 -1.31 6.91 -5.33
N PRO A 501 -1.31 8.18 -4.85
CA PRO A 501 -2.39 9.17 -5.00
C PRO A 501 -2.60 9.60 -6.46
N THR A 502 -3.77 10.17 -6.76
CA THR A 502 -4.09 10.71 -8.08
C THR A 502 -3.55 12.12 -8.22
N ASN A 503 -2.85 12.44 -9.32
CA ASN A 503 -2.55 13.82 -9.69
C ASN A 503 -3.82 14.48 -10.27
N LYS A 504 -4.31 15.52 -9.59
CA LYS A 504 -5.46 16.36 -9.96
C LYS A 504 -5.04 17.82 -10.13
N THR A 505 -3.82 18.07 -10.59
CA THR A 505 -3.30 19.43 -10.83
C THR A 505 -4.12 20.14 -11.91
N GLY A 506 -4.55 21.37 -11.60
CA GLY A 506 -5.52 22.13 -12.40
C GLY A 506 -6.97 21.66 -12.28
N GLU A 507 -7.27 20.68 -11.43
CA GLU A 507 -8.61 20.07 -11.28
C GLU A 507 -9.17 20.24 -9.86
N ASN A 508 -8.73 21.25 -9.09
CA ASN A 508 -9.28 21.54 -7.76
C ASN A 508 -10.45 22.54 -7.85
N PRO A 509 -11.71 22.15 -7.54
CA PRO A 509 -12.85 23.06 -7.55
C PRO A 509 -13.03 23.84 -6.24
N LYS A 510 -12.21 23.58 -5.21
CA LYS A 510 -12.37 24.18 -3.87
C LYS A 510 -11.60 25.50 -3.73
N TRP A 511 -10.40 25.59 -4.30
CA TRP A 511 -9.56 26.80 -4.32
C TRP A 511 -8.65 26.83 -5.55
N ASP A 512 -8.22 28.03 -5.93
CA ASP A 512 -7.23 28.30 -6.98
C ASP A 512 -5.85 28.55 -6.33
N SER A 513 -4.87 27.70 -6.63
CA SER A 513 -3.48 27.86 -6.20
C SER A 513 -2.51 27.50 -7.33
N GLY A 514 -1.30 28.06 -7.25
CA GLY A 514 -0.20 27.75 -8.19
C GLY A 514 0.62 26.52 -7.80
N GLU A 515 0.09 25.68 -6.91
CA GLU A 515 0.74 24.47 -6.40
C GLU A 515 0.23 23.22 -7.17
N PRO A 516 1.02 22.14 -7.24
CA PRO A 516 0.51 20.84 -7.63
C PRO A 516 -0.60 20.39 -6.68
N TYR A 517 -1.59 19.66 -7.21
CA TYR A 517 -2.71 19.15 -6.41
C TYR A 517 -2.86 17.64 -6.58
N TYR A 518 -2.83 16.92 -5.46
CA TYR A 518 -2.94 15.47 -5.35
C TYR A 518 -4.08 15.11 -4.40
N ASP A 519 -4.80 14.04 -4.73
CA ASP A 519 -6.00 13.57 -4.03
C ASP A 519 -6.06 12.02 -4.07
N ASP A 520 -7.12 11.43 -3.54
CA ASP A 520 -7.30 9.96 -3.48
C ASP A 520 -6.17 9.26 -2.68
N ILE A 521 -5.78 9.89 -1.57
CA ILE A 521 -4.93 9.34 -0.52
C ILE A 521 -5.80 8.41 0.32
N PHE A 522 -5.82 7.11 0.01
CA PHE A 522 -6.67 6.15 0.75
C PHE A 522 -6.45 6.24 2.26
N THR A 523 -5.23 5.94 2.72
CA THR A 523 -4.75 6.40 4.04
C THR A 523 -3.22 6.55 4.04
N PHE A 524 -2.68 7.43 4.88
CA PHE A 524 -1.29 7.39 5.31
C PHE A 524 -1.06 6.34 6.40
N TRP A 525 -2.09 5.99 7.17
CA TRP A 525 -2.06 4.87 8.12
C TRP A 525 -1.63 3.54 7.48
N ASP A 526 -1.71 3.37 6.17
CA ASP A 526 -1.03 2.29 5.44
C ASP A 526 0.31 2.82 4.86
N THR A 527 0.20 3.84 4.01
CA THR A 527 1.25 4.20 3.05
C THR A 527 2.47 4.94 3.63
N PHE A 528 2.44 5.43 4.88
CA PHE A 528 3.64 6.05 5.49
C PHE A 528 4.77 5.04 5.76
N ARG A 529 4.43 3.76 6.03
CA ARG A 529 5.40 2.76 6.52
C ARG A 529 6.39 2.29 5.45
N CYS A 530 5.94 2.22 4.20
CA CYS A 530 6.66 1.55 3.11
C CYS A 530 6.52 2.29 1.77
N THR A 531 5.31 2.72 1.42
CA THR A 531 4.98 3.33 0.12
C THR A 531 5.63 4.70 -0.06
N THR A 532 5.38 5.66 0.84
CA THR A 532 5.88 7.04 0.67
C THR A 532 7.41 7.17 0.75
N PRO A 533 8.15 6.42 1.62
CA PRO A 533 9.62 6.41 1.56
C PRO A 533 10.17 5.83 0.25
N LEU A 534 9.44 4.92 -0.41
CA LEU A 534 9.84 4.32 -1.69
C LEU A 534 9.45 5.21 -2.87
N LEU A 535 8.30 5.91 -2.80
CA LEU A 535 7.89 6.93 -3.76
C LEU A 535 8.91 8.07 -3.85
N HIS A 536 9.48 8.51 -2.73
CA HIS A 536 10.59 9.47 -2.70
C HIS A 536 11.81 8.99 -3.52
N ILE A 537 12.14 7.70 -3.45
CA ILE A 537 13.30 7.12 -4.13
C ILE A 537 13.05 6.90 -5.62
N LEU A 538 11.84 6.45 -5.99
CA LEU A 538 11.48 6.12 -7.37
C LEU A 538 11.02 7.35 -8.18
N GLN A 539 10.37 8.31 -7.54
CA GLN A 539 9.78 9.50 -8.16
C GLN A 539 10.00 10.77 -7.31
N PRO A 540 11.26 11.21 -7.12
CA PRO A 540 11.58 12.35 -6.26
C PRO A 540 10.86 13.64 -6.67
N ASP A 541 10.68 13.87 -7.97
CA ASP A 541 10.00 15.05 -8.50
C ASP A 541 8.51 15.07 -8.11
N VAL A 542 7.78 13.98 -8.38
CA VAL A 542 6.37 13.77 -7.96
C VAL A 542 6.23 13.80 -6.44
N TYR A 543 7.22 13.29 -5.71
CA TYR A 543 7.19 13.32 -4.25
C TYR A 543 7.34 14.74 -3.69
N GLU A 544 8.17 15.61 -4.28
CA GLU A 544 8.19 17.04 -3.91
C GLU A 544 6.86 17.72 -4.24
N GLU A 545 6.26 17.43 -5.39
CA GLU A 545 4.95 17.96 -5.77
C GLU A 545 3.84 17.49 -4.82
N PHE A 546 3.88 16.24 -4.36
CA PHE A 546 2.95 15.69 -3.38
C PHE A 546 3.10 16.36 -2.00
N ILE A 547 4.33 16.55 -1.52
CA ILE A 547 4.60 17.27 -0.25
C ILE A 547 4.08 18.72 -0.31
N ARG A 548 4.25 19.41 -1.45
CA ARG A 548 3.66 20.75 -1.68
C ARG A 548 2.14 20.71 -1.67
N SER A 549 1.51 19.72 -2.30
CA SER A 549 0.06 19.53 -2.28
C SER A 549 -0.49 19.30 -0.87
N LEU A 550 0.21 18.56 0.00
CA LEU A 550 -0.23 18.33 1.38
C LEU A 550 -0.23 19.63 2.19
N ILE A 551 0.78 20.47 1.99
CA ILE A 551 0.89 21.79 2.63
C ILE A 551 -0.16 22.75 2.06
N ASP A 552 -0.46 22.70 0.76
CA ASP A 552 -1.52 23.53 0.16
C ASP A 552 -2.94 23.10 0.60
N ILE A 553 -3.17 21.79 0.82
CA ILE A 553 -4.38 21.30 1.49
C ILE A 553 -4.47 21.85 2.91
N TYR A 554 -3.37 21.79 3.69
CA TYR A 554 -3.34 22.39 5.03
C TYR A 554 -3.66 23.90 5.02
N ARG A 555 -3.12 24.68 4.08
CA ARG A 555 -3.40 26.13 3.96
C ARG A 555 -4.87 26.45 3.78
N ASN A 556 -5.64 25.58 3.11
CA ASN A 556 -7.00 25.87 2.66
C ASN A 556 -8.09 25.11 3.45
N ASP A 557 -7.90 23.81 3.70
CA ASP A 557 -8.79 22.99 4.53
C ASP A 557 -8.41 23.03 6.03
N GLY A 558 -7.22 23.52 6.37
CA GLY A 558 -6.80 23.83 7.75
C GLY A 558 -6.13 22.68 8.52
N TYR A 559 -5.96 21.50 7.92
CA TYR A 559 -5.34 20.29 8.48
C TYR A 559 -4.67 19.48 7.37
N VAL A 560 -3.63 18.69 7.70
CA VAL A 560 -3.08 17.70 6.76
C VAL A 560 -4.02 16.48 6.75
N PRO A 561 -4.36 15.91 5.58
CA PRO A 561 -5.09 14.65 5.54
C PRO A 561 -4.26 13.49 6.10
N ASP A 562 -4.81 12.69 7.00
CA ASP A 562 -4.39 11.29 7.18
C ASP A 562 -4.98 10.41 6.05
N ALA A 563 -6.14 10.81 5.52
CA ALA A 563 -6.85 10.16 4.43
C ALA A 563 -7.67 11.20 3.65
N ARG A 564 -7.81 11.08 2.33
CA ARG A 564 -8.56 12.02 1.46
C ARG A 564 -9.01 11.39 0.15
N SER A 565 -10.24 11.68 -0.29
CA SER A 565 -10.72 11.36 -1.64
C SER A 565 -11.81 12.36 -2.05
N SER A 566 -12.02 12.57 -3.34
CA SER A 566 -12.99 13.53 -3.91
C SER A 566 -12.96 14.91 -3.21
N PHE A 567 -11.76 15.47 -3.04
CA PHE A 567 -11.50 16.77 -2.38
C PHE A 567 -12.01 16.87 -0.93
N TYR A 568 -12.06 15.75 -0.19
CA TYR A 568 -12.52 15.75 1.19
C TYR A 568 -11.79 14.72 2.07
N ASN A 569 -11.38 15.15 3.27
CA ASN A 569 -10.63 14.33 4.21
C ASN A 569 -11.51 13.21 4.79
N GLY A 570 -11.00 11.98 4.74
CA GLY A 570 -11.63 10.79 5.29
C GLY A 570 -11.45 10.66 6.80
N ALA A 571 -11.64 9.45 7.34
CA ALA A 571 -11.44 9.24 8.77
C ALA A 571 -10.00 8.83 9.09
N VAL A 572 -9.36 9.55 10.01
CA VAL A 572 -8.08 9.23 10.66
C VAL A 572 -8.18 7.89 11.40
N GLN A 573 -7.37 6.91 10.98
CA GLN A 573 -7.37 5.55 11.52
C GLN A 573 -6.76 5.49 12.93
N GLY A 574 -5.57 6.10 13.08
CA GLY A 574 -4.78 6.10 14.31
C GLY A 574 -4.20 7.48 14.60
N GLY A 575 -2.97 7.71 14.14
CA GLY A 575 -2.25 8.98 14.22
C GLY A 575 -2.57 9.97 13.10
N SER A 576 -2.11 11.22 13.24
CA SER A 576 -2.09 12.20 12.15
C SER A 576 -0.91 11.91 11.22
N ASN A 577 -0.95 10.81 10.46
CA ASN A 577 0.27 10.25 9.88
C ASN A 577 0.79 10.98 8.62
N GLY A 578 0.05 11.98 8.11
CA GLY A 578 0.62 13.03 7.28
C GLY A 578 1.85 13.69 7.92
N ASP A 579 1.88 13.80 9.26
CA ASP A 579 3.04 14.28 10.03
C ASP A 579 4.29 13.44 9.73
N ASN A 580 4.14 12.12 9.65
CA ASN A 580 5.25 11.19 9.42
C ASN A 580 5.79 11.32 7.99
N VAL A 581 4.92 11.60 7.01
CA VAL A 581 5.30 11.81 5.61
C VAL A 581 6.05 13.14 5.43
N LEU A 582 5.55 14.22 6.06
CA LEU A 582 6.24 15.51 6.10
C LEU A 582 7.62 15.40 6.79
N ALA A 583 7.69 14.72 7.93
CA ALA A 583 8.96 14.53 8.64
C ALA A 583 9.95 13.66 7.87
N ASP A 584 9.49 12.60 7.18
CA ASP A 584 10.36 11.73 6.37
C ASP A 584 10.98 12.49 5.19
N ALA A 585 10.16 13.25 4.45
CA ALA A 585 10.61 14.17 3.41
C ALA A 585 11.59 15.22 3.96
N TYR A 586 11.33 15.77 5.15
CA TYR A 586 12.23 16.74 5.77
C TYR A 586 13.60 16.12 6.10
N VAL A 587 13.66 15.00 6.82
CA VAL A 587 14.95 14.44 7.27
C VAL A 587 15.74 13.79 6.13
N LYS A 588 15.08 13.38 5.04
CA LYS A 588 15.71 12.87 3.81
C LYS A 588 15.97 13.94 2.74
N GLY A 589 15.86 15.23 3.11
CA GLY A 589 16.42 16.32 2.30
C GLY A 589 15.54 16.87 1.17
N VAL A 590 14.22 16.61 1.15
CA VAL A 590 13.31 17.29 0.20
C VAL A 590 13.27 18.79 0.53
N ARG A 591 13.66 19.65 -0.43
CA ARG A 591 13.90 21.09 -0.14
C ARG A 591 13.55 22.06 -1.28
N GLY A 592 13.16 21.62 -2.48
CA GLY A 592 13.17 22.47 -3.68
C GLY A 592 12.24 23.68 -3.61
N GLN A 593 10.93 23.46 -3.73
CA GLN A 593 9.88 24.48 -3.63
C GLN A 593 8.94 24.28 -2.44
N VAL A 594 9.29 23.41 -1.49
CA VAL A 594 8.51 23.16 -0.27
C VAL A 594 8.66 24.32 0.72
N ASP A 595 7.55 24.95 1.10
CA ASP A 595 7.55 25.90 2.21
C ASP A 595 7.52 25.15 3.56
N TRP A 596 8.70 24.94 4.13
CA TRP A 596 8.86 24.27 5.41
C TRP A 596 8.46 25.13 6.62
N ALA A 597 8.14 26.42 6.47
CA ALA A 597 7.50 27.17 7.54
C ALA A 597 6.02 26.78 7.65
N ASP A 598 5.28 26.82 6.54
CA ASP A 598 3.90 26.32 6.48
C ASP A 598 3.83 24.82 6.84
N GLY A 599 4.82 24.03 6.39
CA GLY A 599 4.95 22.61 6.74
C GLY A 599 5.20 22.35 8.24
N LEU A 600 5.81 23.29 8.97
CA LEU A 600 5.90 23.22 10.44
C LEU A 600 4.60 23.67 11.11
N ASP A 601 3.98 24.76 10.63
CA ASP A 601 2.71 25.23 11.17
C ASP A 601 1.57 24.20 10.95
N ALA A 602 1.70 23.32 9.94
CA ALA A 602 0.89 22.13 9.75
C ALA A 602 1.10 21.07 10.86
N LEU A 603 2.35 20.65 11.10
CA LEU A 603 2.71 19.72 12.17
C LEU A 603 2.28 20.24 13.56
N LEU A 604 2.46 21.54 13.82
CA LEU A 604 2.05 22.19 15.06
C LEU A 604 0.52 22.29 15.19
N LYS A 605 -0.22 22.41 14.08
CA LYS A 605 -1.68 22.39 14.07
C LYS A 605 -2.20 21.04 14.60
N ASP A 606 -1.70 19.94 14.06
CA ASP A 606 -2.10 18.58 14.45
C ASP A 606 -1.64 18.22 15.88
N ALA A 607 -0.51 18.75 16.34
CA ALA A 607 0.02 18.50 17.67
C ALA A 607 -0.54 19.38 18.82
N GLU A 608 -1.20 20.52 18.52
CA GLU A 608 -1.71 21.44 19.56
C GLU A 608 -3.20 21.82 19.43
N VAL A 609 -3.86 21.60 18.29
CA VAL A 609 -5.24 22.07 18.06
C VAL A 609 -6.21 20.90 17.91
N VAL A 610 -7.00 20.67 18.96
CA VAL A 610 -8.06 19.67 18.99
C VAL A 610 -9.02 19.89 17.80
N PRO A 611 -9.20 18.89 16.92
CA PRO A 611 -10.10 18.98 15.76
C PRO A 611 -11.57 19.07 16.21
N GLU A 612 -12.40 19.69 15.37
CA GLU A 612 -13.84 19.78 15.65
C GLU A 612 -14.47 18.38 15.62
N ASN A 613 -15.25 18.05 16.66
CA ASN A 613 -15.98 16.80 16.76
C ASN A 613 -17.09 16.77 15.70
N ASN A 614 -16.89 15.97 14.65
CA ASN A 614 -17.82 15.82 13.53
C ASN A 614 -19.05 14.96 13.85
N ASN A 615 -19.17 14.45 15.09
CA ASN A 615 -20.25 13.57 15.57
C ASN A 615 -20.45 12.32 14.69
N ASP A 616 -19.34 11.75 14.20
CA ASP A 616 -19.33 10.55 13.35
C ASP A 616 -19.90 9.34 14.11
N SER A 617 -20.70 8.52 13.43
CA SER A 617 -21.26 7.30 14.02
C SER A 617 -20.23 6.19 14.25
N ARG A 618 -19.00 6.35 13.73
CA ARG A 618 -17.85 5.48 13.97
C ARG A 618 -17.16 5.72 15.32
N ASP A 619 -17.34 6.89 15.93
CA ASP A 619 -16.53 7.38 17.06
C ASP A 619 -17.31 7.51 18.37
N HIS A 620 -16.59 7.76 19.47
CA HIS A 620 -17.22 8.15 20.73
C HIS A 620 -17.66 9.63 20.71
N ALA A 621 -18.64 9.98 21.55
CA ALA A 621 -19.22 11.33 21.61
C ALA A 621 -18.26 12.44 22.10
N SER A 622 -17.00 12.10 22.42
CA SER A 622 -15.90 12.99 22.77
C SER A 622 -14.96 13.29 21.61
N ASP A 623 -15.02 12.51 20.52
CA ASP A 623 -13.91 12.33 19.58
C ASP A 623 -14.17 13.03 18.24
N SER A 624 -13.11 13.36 17.51
CA SER A 624 -13.21 13.60 16.07
C SER A 624 -12.50 12.49 15.31
N THR A 625 -13.13 12.05 14.22
CA THR A 625 -12.58 11.05 13.31
C THR A 625 -11.96 11.68 12.08
N LYS A 626 -12.34 12.92 11.70
CA LYS A 626 -12.09 13.46 10.35
C LYS A 626 -10.65 13.93 10.12
N GLU A 627 -10.11 14.71 11.05
CA GLU A 627 -8.87 15.46 10.86
C GLU A 627 -8.06 15.43 12.15
N GLY A 628 -6.73 15.35 12.01
CA GLY A 628 -5.79 15.47 13.11
C GLY A 628 -6.03 14.57 14.33
N ARG A 629 -5.64 15.08 15.49
CA ARG A 629 -5.57 14.28 16.72
C ARG A 629 -6.85 14.37 17.55
N GLY A 630 -7.87 13.61 17.16
CA GLY A 630 -9.17 13.56 17.84
C GLY A 630 -9.14 13.30 19.36
N ALA A 631 -8.11 12.61 19.87
CA ALA A 631 -7.92 12.33 21.30
C ALA A 631 -6.89 13.23 22.00
N LEU A 632 -6.57 14.38 21.40
CA LEU A 632 -5.59 15.34 21.93
C LEU A 632 -5.88 15.92 23.34
N PRO A 633 -7.13 16.05 23.83
CA PRO A 633 -7.37 16.54 25.20
C PRO A 633 -6.69 15.69 26.28
N ASP A 634 -6.90 14.37 26.25
CA ASP A 634 -6.24 13.43 27.18
C ASP A 634 -4.71 13.40 26.94
N TRP A 635 -4.28 13.49 25.68
CA TRP A 635 -2.86 13.52 25.32
C TRP A 635 -2.10 14.68 25.97
N ILE A 636 -2.68 15.89 25.93
CA ILE A 636 -2.07 17.10 26.50
C ILE A 636 -2.26 17.16 28.03
N GLU A 637 -3.41 16.75 28.59
CA GLU A 637 -3.64 16.83 30.03
C GLU A 637 -2.92 15.74 30.83
N TYR A 638 -2.79 14.53 30.27
CA TYR A 638 -2.30 13.35 31.00
C TYR A 638 -1.06 12.67 30.41
N GLY A 639 -0.73 12.89 29.14
CA GLY A 639 0.33 12.14 28.44
C GLY A 639 -0.02 10.69 28.12
N TYR A 640 -1.31 10.35 28.11
CA TYR A 640 -1.88 9.06 27.70
C TYR A 640 -3.37 9.24 27.39
N ILE A 641 -3.99 8.29 26.71
CA ILE A 641 -5.39 8.39 26.29
C ILE A 641 -6.25 7.43 27.11
N THR A 642 -7.34 7.92 27.70
CA THR A 642 -8.30 7.08 28.43
C THR A 642 -9.33 6.46 27.49
N LYS A 643 -10.04 5.43 27.97
CA LYS A 643 -11.23 4.84 27.32
C LYS A 643 -12.41 5.80 27.13
N THR A 644 -12.24 7.09 27.44
CA THR A 644 -13.15 8.16 26.98
C THR A 644 -13.15 8.18 25.45
N PHE A 645 -11.95 8.15 24.86
CA PHE A 645 -11.74 8.15 23.42
C PHE A 645 -11.66 6.73 22.87
N ALA A 646 -12.15 6.53 21.66
CA ALA A 646 -11.99 5.28 20.92
C ALA A 646 -10.53 5.09 20.47
N ARG A 647 -10.11 3.87 20.17
CA ARG A 647 -8.74 3.53 19.68
C ARG A 647 -7.63 4.05 20.59
N SER A 648 -7.91 4.13 21.90
CA SER A 648 -7.09 4.82 22.91
C SER A 648 -5.61 4.40 22.88
N VAL A 649 -5.32 3.11 22.70
CA VAL A 649 -3.94 2.61 22.71
C VAL A 649 -3.26 2.79 21.35
N SER A 650 -3.96 2.53 20.24
CA SER A 650 -3.42 2.77 18.89
C SER A 650 -3.08 4.25 18.68
N ARG A 651 -4.02 5.15 19.03
CA ARG A 651 -3.80 6.61 19.00
C ARG A 651 -2.61 7.00 19.88
N ALA A 652 -2.44 6.43 21.07
CA ALA A 652 -1.31 6.77 21.95
C ALA A 652 0.06 6.29 21.43
N VAL A 653 0.11 5.13 20.75
CA VAL A 653 1.33 4.65 20.09
C VAL A 653 1.66 5.50 18.86
N GLU A 654 0.66 5.87 18.04
CA GLU A 654 0.91 6.63 16.83
C GLU A 654 1.14 8.13 17.09
N TYR A 655 0.39 8.78 17.99
CA TYR A 655 0.63 10.17 18.40
C TYR A 655 2.04 10.36 18.98
N SER A 656 2.60 9.32 19.61
CA SER A 656 4.01 9.33 20.05
C SER A 656 4.97 9.49 18.88
N VAL A 657 4.73 8.80 17.75
CA VAL A 657 5.56 8.98 16.57
C VAL A 657 5.22 10.28 15.85
N ASN A 658 3.96 10.68 15.80
CA ASN A 658 3.58 11.96 15.19
C ASN A 658 4.23 13.14 15.94
N ASP A 659 4.36 13.09 17.27
CA ASP A 659 5.16 14.06 18.04
C ASP A 659 6.68 13.94 17.75
N PHE A 660 7.23 12.74 17.55
CA PHE A 660 8.61 12.62 17.06
C PHE A 660 8.80 13.25 15.67
N SER A 661 7.81 13.10 14.78
CA SER A 661 7.77 13.72 13.45
C SER A 661 7.74 15.25 13.54
N VAL A 662 6.92 15.82 14.44
CA VAL A 662 6.94 17.27 14.74
C VAL A 662 8.32 17.70 15.24
N TYR A 663 8.93 16.96 16.18
CA TYR A 663 10.27 17.25 16.70
C TYR A 663 11.33 17.31 15.59
N GLN A 664 11.33 16.34 14.67
CA GLN A 664 12.34 16.26 13.60
C GLN A 664 12.36 17.51 12.70
N VAL A 665 11.19 18.03 12.33
CA VAL A 665 11.06 19.26 11.53
C VAL A 665 11.30 20.51 12.38
N ALA A 666 10.69 20.58 13.57
CA ALA A 666 10.82 21.70 14.50
C ALA A 666 12.28 21.97 14.90
N ASN A 667 13.01 20.93 15.30
CA ASN A 667 14.44 20.98 15.64
C ASN A 667 15.28 21.39 14.43
N GLY A 668 15.00 20.80 13.26
CA GLY A 668 15.69 21.11 12.01
C GLY A 668 15.54 22.56 11.56
N LEU A 669 14.43 23.22 11.89
CA LEU A 669 14.16 24.63 11.61
C LEU A 669 14.56 25.57 12.76
N GLY A 670 15.01 25.03 13.91
CA GLY A 670 15.40 25.81 15.08
C GLY A 670 14.24 26.41 15.89
N TYR A 671 13.06 25.79 15.82
CA TYR A 671 11.92 26.10 16.69
C TYR A 671 12.29 25.81 18.15
N LYS A 672 12.00 26.72 19.08
CA LYS A 672 12.60 26.66 20.43
C LYS A 672 11.91 25.64 21.33
N GLU A 673 10.64 25.39 21.05
CA GLU A 673 9.78 24.50 21.81
C GLU A 673 9.85 23.05 21.25
N ALA A 674 10.75 22.76 20.30
CA ALA A 674 10.92 21.44 19.67
C ALA A 674 11.05 20.29 20.69
N ASP A 675 11.80 20.50 21.77
CA ASP A 675 11.99 19.50 22.84
C ASP A 675 10.66 19.08 23.51
N THR A 676 9.60 19.88 23.43
CA THR A 676 8.26 19.48 23.90
C THR A 676 7.75 18.24 23.17
N TYR A 677 7.96 18.18 21.85
CA TYR A 677 7.50 17.07 21.02
C TYR A 677 8.41 15.83 21.16
N LEU A 678 9.72 16.02 21.36
CA LEU A 678 10.61 14.91 21.75
C LEU A 678 10.14 14.27 23.07
N ASN A 679 9.87 15.09 24.10
CA ASN A 679 9.38 14.59 25.39
C ASN A 679 8.01 13.89 25.27
N ARG A 680 7.05 14.47 24.53
CA ARG A 680 5.76 13.81 24.27
C ARG A 680 5.91 12.53 23.45
N SER A 681 6.95 12.38 22.63
CA SER A 681 7.17 11.16 21.84
C SER A 681 7.40 9.90 22.69
N HIS A 682 7.71 10.03 23.98
CA HIS A 682 7.81 8.90 24.91
C HIS A 682 6.47 8.52 25.58
N ASN A 683 5.38 9.23 25.31
CA ASN A 683 4.09 9.03 25.99
C ASN A 683 3.46 7.65 25.77
N TRP A 684 3.78 6.90 24.70
CA TRP A 684 3.36 5.50 24.55
C TRP A 684 3.76 4.63 25.76
N GLN A 685 4.87 4.97 26.44
CA GLN A 685 5.32 4.29 27.65
C GLN A 685 4.30 4.42 28.80
N ASN A 686 3.48 5.48 28.82
CA ASN A 686 2.39 5.62 29.80
C ASN A 686 1.24 4.62 29.57
N HIS A 687 1.18 3.94 28.42
CA HIS A 687 0.30 2.78 28.22
C HIS A 687 0.97 1.44 28.59
N TRP A 688 2.28 1.39 28.86
CA TRP A 688 2.98 0.14 29.16
C TRP A 688 2.65 -0.41 30.54
N ASN A 689 1.83 -1.47 30.60
CA ASN A 689 1.54 -2.20 31.82
C ASN A 689 2.55 -3.36 32.00
N PRO A 690 3.55 -3.27 32.90
CA PRO A 690 4.55 -4.33 33.10
C PRO A 690 3.96 -5.63 33.69
N ASN A 691 2.72 -5.60 34.20
CA ASN A 691 2.05 -6.76 34.77
C ASN A 691 1.16 -7.50 33.76
N ALA A 692 0.94 -6.95 32.56
CA ALA A 692 0.30 -7.68 31.47
C ALA A 692 1.27 -8.77 30.96
N THR A 693 0.79 -9.99 30.75
CA THR A 693 1.63 -11.14 30.35
C THR A 693 0.95 -12.05 29.34
N ALA A 694 1.67 -12.44 28.28
CA ALA A 694 1.25 -13.48 27.35
C ALA A 694 2.47 -14.28 26.88
N TYR A 695 2.31 -15.58 26.61
CA TYR A 695 3.39 -16.49 26.18
C TYR A 695 4.72 -16.43 26.98
N GLY A 696 4.67 -16.04 28.26
CA GLY A 696 5.85 -15.87 29.11
C GLY A 696 6.62 -14.56 28.88
N SER A 697 6.17 -13.70 27.97
CA SER A 697 6.57 -12.29 27.90
C SER A 697 5.74 -11.45 28.87
N SER A 698 6.33 -10.37 29.37
CA SER A 698 5.68 -9.37 30.24
C SER A 698 5.84 -7.98 29.66
N GLY A 699 4.90 -7.08 29.97
CA GLY A 699 4.89 -5.71 29.45
C GLY A 699 4.20 -5.61 28.10
N PHE A 700 3.09 -4.88 28.07
CA PHE A 700 2.29 -4.60 26.87
C PHE A 700 1.67 -3.21 26.99
N VAL A 701 1.41 -2.55 25.86
CA VAL A 701 0.55 -1.36 25.86
C VAL A 701 -0.90 -1.76 26.15
N VAL A 702 -1.56 -1.06 27.07
CA VAL A 702 -2.86 -1.41 27.68
C VAL A 702 -3.71 -0.14 27.90
N PRO A 703 -5.05 -0.19 27.71
CA PRO A 703 -5.91 0.98 27.87
C PRO A 703 -6.02 1.49 29.32
N ARG A 704 -6.34 2.78 29.45
CA ARG A 704 -6.44 3.54 30.71
C ARG A 704 -7.90 3.84 31.05
N SER A 705 -8.34 3.62 32.29
CA SER A 705 -9.74 3.76 32.68
C SER A 705 -10.26 5.20 32.61
N ALA A 706 -11.48 5.39 32.12
CA ALA A 706 -12.17 6.69 32.06
C ALA A 706 -12.92 7.07 33.36
N ASP A 707 -12.67 6.35 34.47
CA ASP A 707 -13.38 6.52 35.75
C ASP A 707 -12.74 7.57 36.68
N GLY A 708 -11.80 8.37 36.16
CA GLY A 708 -11.01 9.34 36.94
C GLY A 708 -9.92 8.72 37.81
N SER A 709 -9.74 7.39 37.82
CA SER A 709 -8.58 6.73 38.44
C SER A 709 -7.42 6.52 37.47
N HIS A 710 -7.74 6.43 36.17
CA HIS A 710 -6.81 6.21 35.06
C HIS A 710 -5.89 5.00 35.28
N ALA A 711 -6.41 3.98 35.96
CA ALA A 711 -5.74 2.71 36.14
C ALA A 711 -5.61 1.97 34.81
N PHE A 712 -4.65 1.05 34.70
CA PHE A 712 -4.64 0.08 33.62
C PHE A 712 -5.90 -0.81 33.72
N VAL A 713 -6.62 -0.94 32.61
CA VAL A 713 -7.74 -1.86 32.49
C VAL A 713 -7.21 -3.30 32.36
N ASP A 714 -7.95 -4.29 32.85
CA ASP A 714 -7.61 -5.70 32.66
C ASP A 714 -7.81 -6.08 31.18
N GLN A 715 -6.75 -6.57 30.54
CA GLN A 715 -6.65 -6.72 29.09
C GLN A 715 -5.82 -7.95 28.74
N ASP A 716 -6.41 -8.88 27.98
CA ASP A 716 -5.68 -9.98 27.36
C ASP A 716 -4.79 -9.41 26.22
N PRO A 717 -3.45 -9.58 26.25
CA PRO A 717 -2.58 -9.10 25.19
C PRO A 717 -2.84 -9.71 23.81
N LEU A 718 -3.59 -10.81 23.73
CA LEU A 718 -3.89 -11.55 22.51
C LEU A 718 -5.26 -11.18 21.89
N SER A 719 -5.97 -10.20 22.47
CA SER A 719 -7.31 -9.79 22.00
C SER A 719 -7.43 -8.28 21.86
N CYS A 720 -8.04 -7.81 20.77
CA CYS A 720 -8.40 -6.41 20.52
C CYS A 720 -9.93 -6.21 20.40
N GLY A 721 -10.74 -7.13 20.94
CA GLY A 721 -12.19 -7.11 20.78
C GLY A 721 -12.58 -7.36 19.32
N ALA A 722 -13.32 -6.43 18.71
CA ALA A 722 -13.57 -6.37 17.27
C ALA A 722 -12.42 -5.77 16.44
N CYS A 723 -11.36 -5.24 17.09
CA CYS A 723 -10.16 -4.68 16.46
C CYS A 723 -10.46 -3.56 15.43
N TYR A 724 -11.45 -2.69 15.70
CA TYR A 724 -11.98 -1.73 14.73
C TYR A 724 -12.38 -0.40 15.40
N TRP A 725 -13.04 0.52 14.68
CA TRP A 725 -13.22 1.94 15.05
C TRP A 725 -13.52 2.27 16.53
N ALA A 726 -14.35 1.47 17.21
CA ALA A 726 -14.79 1.73 18.59
C ALA A 726 -13.99 0.98 19.68
N GLU A 727 -13.03 0.12 19.31
CA GLU A 727 -12.20 -0.63 20.25
C GLU A 727 -10.95 0.17 20.65
N ASP A 728 -10.24 -0.23 21.71
CA ASP A 728 -8.99 0.45 22.13
C ASP A 728 -7.83 0.29 21.15
N TYR A 729 -7.93 -0.68 20.22
CA TYR A 729 -6.92 -1.01 19.24
C TYR A 729 -7.52 -1.11 17.85
N TYR A 730 -6.90 -0.45 16.87
CA TYR A 730 -7.32 -0.47 15.48
C TYR A 730 -6.53 -1.53 14.68
N GLN A 731 -7.22 -2.54 14.16
CA GLN A 731 -6.76 -3.66 13.31
C GLN A 731 -5.61 -4.56 13.84
N GLY A 732 -4.89 -4.17 14.90
CA GLY A 732 -3.84 -4.97 15.53
C GLY A 732 -4.14 -5.35 16.99
N THR A 733 -3.61 -6.49 17.44
CA THR A 733 -3.68 -6.91 18.85
C THR A 733 -2.76 -6.06 19.75
N PRO A 734 -2.97 -6.06 21.08
CA PRO A 734 -2.03 -5.43 22.02
C PRO A 734 -0.61 -6.01 21.90
N TRP A 735 -0.48 -7.29 21.55
CA TRP A 735 0.79 -7.94 21.24
C TRP A 735 1.54 -7.23 20.11
N LEU A 736 0.86 -6.92 19.00
CA LEU A 736 1.42 -6.24 17.82
C LEU A 736 1.66 -4.75 18.06
N TYR A 737 0.71 -4.01 18.67
CA TYR A 737 0.91 -2.59 18.99
C TYR A 737 2.06 -2.34 19.97
N SER A 738 2.36 -3.32 20.83
CA SER A 738 3.56 -3.30 21.70
C SER A 738 4.89 -3.40 20.93
N PHE A 739 4.90 -3.43 19.60
CA PHE A 739 6.10 -3.31 18.77
C PHE A 739 6.19 -1.99 17.98
N ASN A 740 5.15 -1.14 18.01
CA ASN A 740 4.97 -0.04 17.06
C ASN A 740 5.59 1.33 17.48
N ALA A 741 6.36 1.39 18.57
CA ALA A 741 7.12 2.59 18.97
C ALA A 741 8.45 2.71 18.18
N TYR A 742 8.39 2.80 16.85
CA TYR A 742 9.53 2.61 15.95
C TYR A 742 10.58 3.75 15.93
N HIS A 743 10.31 4.87 16.60
CA HIS A 743 11.26 5.94 16.93
C HIS A 743 12.03 5.72 18.25
N ASP A 744 11.49 4.88 19.15
CA ASP A 744 11.89 4.72 20.55
C ASP A 744 12.21 3.25 20.92
N ILE A 745 12.67 2.47 19.92
CA ILE A 745 12.89 1.02 20.01
C ILE A 745 13.82 0.61 21.17
N LYS A 746 14.80 1.45 21.52
CA LYS A 746 15.70 1.20 22.65
C LYS A 746 14.96 1.13 23.99
N SER A 747 14.11 2.12 24.29
CA SER A 747 13.25 2.07 25.49
C SER A 747 12.26 0.91 25.43
N LEU A 748 11.74 0.55 24.24
CA LEU A 748 10.91 -0.64 24.08
C LEU A 748 11.63 -1.95 24.39
N ILE A 749 12.90 -2.10 23.96
CA ILE A 749 13.73 -3.26 24.28
C ILE A 749 13.98 -3.34 25.79
N GLU A 750 14.28 -2.21 26.43
CA GLU A 750 14.50 -2.14 27.88
C GLU A 750 13.23 -2.48 28.68
N LEU A 751 12.09 -1.87 28.33
CA LEU A 751 10.77 -2.13 28.92
C LEU A 751 10.27 -3.58 28.68
N SER A 752 10.72 -4.23 27.60
CA SER A 752 10.48 -5.65 27.30
C SER A 752 11.38 -6.61 28.08
N GLY A 753 12.26 -6.12 28.98
CA GLY A 753 13.19 -6.95 29.75
C GLY A 753 14.58 -7.14 29.11
N GLY A 754 14.96 -6.25 28.19
CA GLY A 754 16.25 -6.24 27.50
C GLY A 754 16.32 -7.17 26.28
N SER A 755 17.42 -7.06 25.54
CA SER A 755 17.57 -7.60 24.18
C SER A 755 17.21 -9.08 24.03
N LYS A 756 17.51 -9.93 25.01
CA LYS A 756 17.20 -11.37 24.91
C LYS A 756 15.73 -11.71 25.21
N ALA A 757 15.05 -10.92 26.04
CA ALA A 757 13.62 -11.05 26.24
C ALA A 757 12.88 -10.57 24.98
N PHE A 758 13.29 -9.43 24.41
CA PHE A 758 12.76 -8.91 23.14
C PHE A 758 12.97 -9.87 21.96
N GLU A 759 14.18 -10.44 21.78
CA GLU A 759 14.44 -11.48 20.78
C GLU A 759 13.52 -12.71 20.96
N THR A 760 13.27 -13.11 22.21
CA THR A 760 12.37 -14.24 22.51
C THR A 760 10.93 -13.90 22.15
N ARG A 761 10.46 -12.69 22.47
CA ARG A 761 9.13 -12.18 22.11
C ARG A 761 8.92 -12.09 20.59
N LEU A 762 9.93 -11.63 19.84
CA LEU A 762 9.91 -11.66 18.38
C LEU A 762 9.80 -13.10 17.86
N ASN A 763 10.65 -14.02 18.35
CA ASN A 763 10.59 -15.44 17.96
C ASN A 763 9.20 -16.06 18.22
N THR A 764 8.59 -15.78 19.37
CA THR A 764 7.22 -16.20 19.72
C THR A 764 6.16 -15.63 18.77
N THR A 765 6.34 -14.40 18.27
CA THR A 765 5.39 -13.75 17.35
C THR A 765 5.25 -14.57 16.06
N PHE A 766 6.35 -15.10 15.53
CA PHE A 766 6.33 -15.99 14.36
C PHE A 766 5.99 -17.43 14.73
N SER A 767 6.54 -17.99 15.82
CA SER A 767 6.37 -19.42 16.14
C SER A 767 4.96 -19.81 16.60
N GLU A 768 4.21 -18.88 17.19
CA GLU A 768 2.83 -19.11 17.64
C GLU A 768 1.79 -18.57 16.63
N GLY A 769 2.22 -18.06 15.47
CA GLY A 769 1.32 -17.53 14.42
C GLY A 769 0.62 -16.23 14.81
N LEU A 770 1.30 -15.34 15.53
CA LEU A 770 0.78 -14.03 15.96
C LEU A 770 1.17 -12.89 15.01
N TYR A 771 2.11 -13.12 14.09
CA TYR A 771 2.43 -12.21 13.00
C TYR A 771 1.31 -12.23 11.96
N ASP A 772 0.78 -11.05 11.62
CA ASP A 772 -0.25 -10.91 10.60
C ASP A 772 0.32 -10.19 9.37
N ALA A 773 0.39 -10.89 8.23
CA ALA A 773 0.85 -10.32 6.97
C ALA A 773 -0.21 -9.45 6.27
N THR A 774 -1.46 -9.45 6.77
CA THR A 774 -2.60 -8.69 6.23
C THR A 774 -2.77 -7.32 6.89
N ASN A 775 -1.82 -6.89 7.75
CA ASN A 775 -1.98 -5.65 8.50
C ASN A 775 -0.70 -4.85 8.81
N GLU A 776 -0.86 -3.54 8.76
CA GLU A 776 0.15 -2.49 8.67
C GLU A 776 0.98 -2.37 9.96
N PRO A 777 0.42 -2.52 11.18
CA PRO A 777 1.21 -2.56 12.42
C PRO A 777 2.20 -3.73 12.48
N SER A 778 2.07 -4.75 11.62
CA SER A 778 3.02 -5.86 11.56
C SER A 778 4.26 -5.54 10.72
N PHE A 779 4.18 -4.63 9.75
CA PHE A 779 5.16 -4.49 8.66
C PHE A 779 6.62 -4.36 9.11
N THR A 780 6.88 -3.62 10.19
CA THR A 780 8.24 -3.39 10.71
C THR A 780 8.74 -4.53 11.60
N ILE A 781 7.85 -5.35 12.17
CA ILE A 781 8.18 -6.40 13.17
C ILE A 781 9.27 -7.38 12.69
N PRO A 782 9.27 -7.90 11.45
CA PRO A 782 10.31 -8.81 10.97
C PRO A 782 11.71 -8.19 11.01
N TYR A 783 11.83 -6.86 10.90
CA TYR A 783 13.09 -6.13 10.89
C TYR A 783 13.59 -5.73 12.29
N LEU A 784 12.78 -5.91 13.35
CA LEU A 784 13.14 -5.49 14.71
C LEU A 784 14.29 -6.30 15.35
N TYR A 785 14.66 -7.46 14.80
CA TYR A 785 15.84 -8.20 15.26
C TYR A 785 17.16 -7.44 15.03
N HIS A 786 17.19 -6.45 14.13
CA HIS A 786 18.36 -5.59 13.91
C HIS A 786 18.79 -4.86 15.18
N PHE A 787 17.83 -4.37 15.98
CA PHE A 787 18.06 -3.62 17.21
C PHE A 787 18.50 -4.49 18.40
N VAL A 788 18.51 -5.83 18.24
CA VAL A 788 19.09 -6.77 19.22
C VAL A 788 20.30 -7.54 18.67
N GLY A 789 20.86 -7.08 17.54
CA GLY A 789 22.07 -7.66 16.95
C GLY A 789 21.86 -9.04 16.31
N ARG A 790 20.64 -9.34 15.85
CA ARG A 790 20.26 -10.63 15.24
C ARG A 790 19.68 -10.47 13.81
N PRO A 791 20.29 -9.68 12.91
CA PRO A 791 19.72 -9.39 11.58
C PRO A 791 19.56 -10.64 10.69
N GLU A 792 20.27 -11.73 10.98
CA GLU A 792 20.08 -13.01 10.29
C GLU A 792 18.70 -13.63 10.55
N LEU A 793 18.08 -13.33 11.71
CA LEU A 793 16.69 -13.72 11.99
C LEU A 793 15.71 -12.85 11.18
N SER A 794 15.99 -11.55 11.03
CA SER A 794 15.19 -10.69 10.14
C SER A 794 15.25 -11.16 8.70
N VAL A 795 16.44 -11.49 8.18
CA VAL A 795 16.60 -12.08 6.84
C VAL A 795 15.79 -13.36 6.67
N ILE A 796 15.70 -14.22 7.70
CA ILE A 796 14.86 -15.42 7.67
C ILE A 796 13.37 -15.06 7.63
N GLN A 797 12.86 -14.28 8.59
CA GLN A 797 11.42 -14.00 8.69
C GLN A 797 10.91 -13.18 7.49
N VAL A 798 11.68 -12.22 7.01
CA VAL A 798 11.33 -11.43 5.81
C VAL A 798 11.27 -12.31 4.57
N ARG A 799 12.24 -13.22 4.38
CA ARG A 799 12.26 -14.13 3.22
C ARG A 799 11.12 -15.15 3.29
N ASP A 800 10.80 -15.67 4.48
CA ASP A 800 9.70 -16.61 4.70
C ASP A 800 8.34 -15.95 4.43
N VAL A 801 8.04 -14.81 5.09
CA VAL A 801 6.80 -14.04 4.86
C VAL A 801 6.67 -13.68 3.38
N ALA A 802 7.71 -13.11 2.76
CA ALA A 802 7.63 -12.67 1.37
C ALA A 802 7.42 -13.83 0.37
N LYS A 803 8.05 -15.00 0.56
CA LYS A 803 7.88 -16.17 -0.33
C LYS A 803 6.63 -17.00 -0.03
N ASN A 804 6.07 -16.91 1.18
CA ASN A 804 4.87 -17.67 1.58
C ASN A 804 3.56 -16.87 1.46
N GLN A 805 3.60 -15.54 1.42
CA GLN A 805 2.40 -14.67 1.44
C GLN A 805 2.17 -13.90 0.14
N PHE A 806 3.17 -13.81 -0.73
CA PHE A 806 3.06 -13.08 -2.01
C PHE A 806 3.33 -14.01 -3.19
N SER A 807 2.63 -13.81 -4.31
CA SER A 807 2.87 -14.55 -5.55
C SER A 807 2.43 -13.80 -6.80
N ALA A 808 2.99 -14.16 -7.96
CA ALA A 808 2.59 -13.64 -9.27
C ALA A 808 1.25 -14.25 -9.74
N THR A 809 0.19 -14.13 -8.93
CA THR A 809 -1.14 -14.71 -9.20
C THR A 809 -2.28 -13.75 -8.80
N PRO A 810 -3.51 -13.92 -9.33
CA PRO A 810 -4.62 -13.01 -9.03
C PRO A 810 -5.00 -12.89 -7.55
N GLY A 811 -4.73 -13.94 -6.77
CA GLY A 811 -4.88 -13.96 -5.30
C GLY A 811 -3.55 -13.87 -4.56
N GLY A 812 -2.54 -13.26 -5.16
CA GLY A 812 -1.15 -13.25 -4.71
C GLY A 812 -0.75 -12.15 -3.73
N LEU A 813 -1.73 -11.54 -3.05
CA LEU A 813 -1.54 -10.66 -1.89
C LEU A 813 -2.15 -11.32 -0.65
N PRO A 814 -1.63 -11.07 0.56
CA PRO A 814 -2.14 -11.69 1.79
C PRO A 814 -3.50 -11.13 2.23
N GLY A 815 -3.75 -9.85 2.00
CA GLY A 815 -5.01 -9.14 2.27
C GLY A 815 -5.26 -8.08 1.20
N ASN A 816 -5.96 -7.00 1.56
CA ASN A 816 -6.03 -5.75 0.78
C ASN A 816 -4.65 -5.32 0.27
N SER A 817 -4.59 -4.61 -0.87
CA SER A 817 -3.37 -3.90 -1.29
C SER A 817 -3.14 -2.61 -0.50
N ASP A 818 -4.22 -1.96 -0.04
CA ASP A 818 -4.27 -0.68 0.67
C ASP A 818 -3.39 0.39 -0.02
N ALA A 819 -3.82 0.79 -1.22
CA ALA A 819 -3.14 1.73 -2.11
C ALA A 819 -1.66 1.39 -2.39
N GLY A 820 -1.35 0.09 -2.52
CA GLY A 820 -0.01 -0.40 -2.81
C GLY A 820 0.92 -0.55 -1.60
N ALA A 821 0.40 -0.50 -0.37
CA ALA A 821 1.18 -0.70 0.85
C ALA A 821 1.79 -2.12 0.94
N MET A 822 1.00 -3.16 0.65
CA MET A 822 1.49 -4.55 0.61
C MET A 822 2.57 -4.75 -0.47
N GLN A 823 2.33 -4.23 -1.68
CA GLN A 823 3.27 -4.23 -2.79
C GLN A 823 4.57 -3.50 -2.42
N SER A 824 4.48 -2.36 -1.74
CA SER A 824 5.64 -1.59 -1.28
C SER A 824 6.44 -2.34 -0.22
N TRP A 825 5.78 -3.08 0.70
CA TRP A 825 6.47 -3.95 1.65
C TRP A 825 7.25 -5.06 0.95
N LEU A 826 6.64 -5.71 -0.05
CA LEU A 826 7.31 -6.72 -0.87
C LEU A 826 8.51 -6.13 -1.62
N LEU A 827 8.38 -4.95 -2.23
CA LEU A 827 9.48 -4.28 -2.92
C LEU A 827 10.68 -4.05 -1.99
N TRP A 828 10.45 -3.59 -0.76
CA TRP A 828 11.51 -3.47 0.25
C TRP A 828 12.19 -4.82 0.55
N ALA A 829 11.40 -5.88 0.75
CA ALA A 829 11.92 -7.25 0.93
C ALA A 829 12.73 -7.77 -0.28
N MET A 830 12.37 -7.36 -1.51
CA MET A 830 13.06 -7.73 -2.76
C MET A 830 14.34 -6.92 -3.01
N ILE A 831 14.31 -5.62 -2.70
CA ILE A 831 15.44 -4.69 -2.69
C ILE A 831 16.48 -5.12 -1.65
N GLY A 832 16.05 -5.72 -0.54
CA GLY A 832 16.91 -6.10 0.58
C GLY A 832 17.19 -4.94 1.53
N LEU A 833 16.25 -3.99 1.64
CA LEU A 833 16.30 -2.82 2.53
C LEU A 833 14.93 -2.64 3.20
N TYR A 834 14.84 -1.91 4.31
CA TYR A 834 13.55 -1.46 4.86
C TYR A 834 13.68 -0.09 5.56
N PRO A 835 12.77 0.86 5.33
CA PRO A 835 12.87 2.22 5.86
C PRO A 835 12.40 2.31 7.32
N MET A 836 13.01 3.22 8.08
CA MET A 836 12.44 3.73 9.32
C MET A 836 11.85 5.12 9.03
N THR A 837 10.54 5.23 8.80
CA THR A 837 9.90 6.51 8.42
C THR A 837 10.07 7.57 9.51
N GLY A 838 10.24 8.83 9.10
CA GLY A 838 10.58 9.95 9.97
C GLY A 838 12.04 9.97 10.41
N GLN A 839 12.88 9.07 9.86
CA GLN A 839 14.30 8.92 10.19
C GLN A 839 15.11 8.73 8.91
N THR A 840 16.42 8.96 8.98
CA THR A 840 17.33 8.68 7.86
C THR A 840 17.70 7.19 7.73
N THR A 841 17.24 6.31 8.63
CA THR A 841 17.74 4.94 8.79
C THR A 841 17.05 3.95 7.85
N PHE A 842 17.84 3.06 7.23
CA PHE A 842 17.35 1.89 6.50
C PHE A 842 18.04 0.62 7.04
N LEU A 843 17.26 -0.44 7.25
CA LEU A 843 17.72 -1.74 7.78
C LEU A 843 18.11 -2.69 6.63
N LEU A 844 19.22 -3.40 6.76
CA LEU A 844 19.80 -4.22 5.68
C LEU A 844 19.25 -5.66 5.68
N GLY A 845 18.27 -5.92 4.81
CA GLY A 845 17.72 -7.25 4.55
C GLY A 845 18.62 -8.12 3.67
N SER A 846 18.00 -8.88 2.77
CA SER A 846 18.68 -9.77 1.82
C SER A 846 18.07 -9.59 0.43
N PRO A 847 18.78 -8.99 -0.54
CA PRO A 847 18.23 -8.74 -1.87
C PRO A 847 17.88 -10.04 -2.60
N TRP A 848 16.96 -9.94 -3.55
CA TRP A 848 16.54 -11.10 -4.37
C TRP A 848 17.34 -11.20 -5.67
N PHE A 849 17.75 -10.06 -6.22
CA PHE A 849 18.36 -9.97 -7.55
C PHE A 849 19.88 -10.08 -7.53
N SER A 850 20.43 -10.61 -8.62
CA SER A 850 21.87 -10.59 -8.90
C SER A 850 22.43 -9.17 -9.05
N ASN A 851 21.69 -8.30 -9.75
CA ASN A 851 21.95 -6.87 -9.87
C ASN A 851 20.62 -6.12 -10.04
N LEU A 852 20.37 -5.13 -9.17
CA LEU A 852 19.22 -4.22 -9.22
C LEU A 852 19.75 -2.78 -9.18
N ALA A 853 19.44 -1.98 -10.19
CA ALA A 853 19.85 -0.59 -10.31
C ALA A 853 18.62 0.33 -10.38
N ILE A 854 18.52 1.22 -9.39
CA ILE A 854 17.45 2.22 -9.23
C ILE A 854 17.99 3.59 -9.67
N ASP A 855 17.25 4.32 -10.50
CA ASP A 855 17.54 5.71 -10.88
C ASP A 855 16.86 6.68 -9.92
N VAL A 856 17.67 7.35 -9.10
CA VAL A 856 17.21 8.21 -7.98
C VAL A 856 17.19 9.70 -8.33
N GLY A 857 17.31 10.04 -9.62
CA GLY A 857 17.25 11.43 -10.10
C GLY A 857 18.53 12.25 -9.87
N GLY A 858 18.50 13.53 -10.27
CA GLY A 858 19.63 14.46 -10.17
C GLY A 858 20.57 14.56 -11.40
N GLY A 859 20.36 13.74 -12.43
CA GLY A 859 20.99 13.89 -13.75
C GLY A 859 22.51 13.65 -13.85
N GLY A 860 23.13 13.04 -12.84
CA GLY A 860 24.57 12.74 -12.79
C GLY A 860 24.90 11.26 -12.94
N ALA A 861 26.20 10.93 -13.04
CA ALA A 861 26.65 9.53 -12.97
C ALA A 861 26.51 8.92 -11.56
N GLY A 862 26.26 9.75 -10.54
CA GLY A 862 25.84 9.34 -9.20
C GLY A 862 24.33 9.19 -9.03
N SER A 863 23.50 9.45 -10.06
CA SER A 863 22.03 9.34 -9.96
C SER A 863 21.49 7.90 -9.89
N LYS A 864 22.31 6.94 -9.45
CA LYS A 864 21.92 5.53 -9.38
C LYS A 864 22.36 4.87 -8.08
N VAL A 865 21.43 4.12 -7.51
CA VAL A 865 21.67 3.15 -6.44
C VAL A 865 21.77 1.77 -7.09
N VAL A 866 22.91 1.11 -6.95
CA VAL A 866 23.13 -0.25 -7.47
C VAL A 866 23.28 -1.22 -6.30
N ILE A 867 22.31 -2.11 -6.16
CA ILE A 867 22.32 -3.22 -5.21
C ILE A 867 22.71 -4.48 -5.98
N SER A 868 23.69 -5.24 -5.51
CA SER A 868 24.14 -6.45 -6.19
C SER A 868 24.50 -7.57 -5.24
N THR A 869 24.34 -8.81 -5.68
CA THR A 869 24.61 -10.00 -4.87
C THR A 869 25.59 -10.96 -5.56
N THR A 870 26.49 -11.57 -4.78
CA THR A 870 27.33 -12.69 -5.24
C THR A 870 27.07 -13.92 -4.39
N GLY A 871 26.82 -15.08 -5.02
CA GLY A 871 26.42 -16.31 -4.32
C GLY A 871 24.91 -16.45 -4.05
N GLY A 872 24.12 -15.43 -4.43
CA GLY A 872 22.67 -15.40 -4.22
C GLY A 872 21.92 -16.53 -4.94
N SER A 873 20.96 -17.12 -4.23
CA SER A 873 19.86 -17.93 -4.78
C SER A 873 18.75 -18.09 -3.72
N ASP A 874 17.61 -18.66 -4.08
CA ASP A 874 16.55 -19.02 -3.11
C ASP A 874 17.03 -20.03 -2.04
N ALA A 875 18.13 -20.76 -2.28
CA ALA A 875 18.80 -21.62 -1.30
C ALA A 875 20.10 -21.02 -0.73
N SER A 876 20.38 -19.74 -0.99
CA SER A 876 21.56 -19.02 -0.48
C SER A 876 21.27 -17.52 -0.40
N TYR A 877 20.47 -17.15 0.60
CA TYR A 877 20.01 -15.78 0.83
C TYR A 877 20.54 -15.20 2.16
N HIS A 878 21.34 -15.92 2.94
CA HIS A 878 21.92 -15.39 4.17
C HIS A 878 23.11 -14.49 3.84
N VAL A 879 23.10 -13.26 4.36
CA VAL A 879 24.20 -12.30 4.17
C VAL A 879 25.48 -12.77 4.88
N GLN A 880 26.59 -12.77 4.14
CA GLN A 880 27.93 -13.19 4.59
C GLN A 880 28.87 -12.00 4.80
N SER A 881 28.79 -11.00 3.91
CA SER A 881 29.47 -9.72 4.02
C SER A 881 28.73 -8.66 3.21
N VAL A 882 28.95 -7.38 3.54
CA VAL A 882 28.40 -6.23 2.81
C VAL A 882 29.54 -5.24 2.54
N THR A 883 29.53 -4.65 1.35
CA THR A 883 30.43 -3.57 0.94
C THR A 883 29.60 -2.38 0.47
N LEU A 884 29.82 -1.22 1.08
CA LEU A 884 29.19 0.04 0.72
C LEU A 884 30.22 0.93 0.01
N ASN A 885 29.93 1.34 -1.22
CA ASN A 885 30.78 2.24 -2.02
C ASN A 885 32.27 1.79 -2.03
N GLY A 886 32.49 0.48 -2.26
CA GLY A 886 33.81 -0.16 -2.28
C GLY A 886 34.52 -0.31 -0.94
N LYS A 887 33.84 -0.10 0.20
CA LYS A 887 34.39 -0.23 1.56
C LYS A 887 33.62 -1.32 2.35
N PRO A 888 34.30 -2.20 3.11
CA PRO A 888 33.62 -3.15 3.99
C PRO A 888 32.67 -2.45 4.96
N TRP A 889 31.45 -2.97 5.07
CA TRP A 889 30.41 -2.47 5.95
C TRP A 889 30.04 -3.53 6.98
N HIS A 890 29.99 -3.14 8.25
CA HIS A 890 29.80 -4.05 9.38
C HIS A 890 28.55 -3.73 10.21
N LYS A 891 27.77 -2.71 9.85
CA LYS A 891 26.47 -2.42 10.50
C LYS A 891 25.35 -3.16 9.77
N SER A 892 24.29 -3.51 10.47
CA SER A 892 23.06 -4.08 9.88
C SER A 892 22.10 -3.03 9.32
N TRP A 893 22.57 -1.79 9.10
CA TRP A 893 21.79 -0.64 8.69
C TRP A 893 22.67 0.39 7.95
N ILE A 894 22.04 1.32 7.23
CA ILE A 894 22.64 2.46 6.52
C ILE A 894 21.78 3.72 6.74
N THR A 895 22.31 4.89 6.39
CA THR A 895 21.54 6.15 6.31
C THR A 895 21.14 6.52 4.88
N TRP A 896 20.22 7.47 4.73
CA TRP A 896 19.91 8.15 3.47
C TRP A 896 21.17 8.67 2.77
N SER A 897 22.03 9.38 3.51
CA SER A 897 23.29 9.95 3.03
C SER A 897 24.39 8.90 2.73
N ASP A 898 24.26 7.67 3.22
CA ASP A 898 25.20 6.58 2.91
C ASP A 898 24.98 6.01 1.49
N LEU A 899 23.77 6.12 0.92
CA LEU A 899 23.39 5.42 -0.31
C LEU A 899 22.49 6.20 -1.29
N PHE A 900 21.52 6.98 -0.84
CA PHE A 900 20.50 7.59 -1.72
C PHE A 900 20.86 9.01 -2.15
N GLU A 901 21.41 9.84 -1.26
CA GLU A 901 21.64 11.28 -1.50
C GLU A 901 22.65 11.60 -2.63
N GLU A 902 23.76 10.86 -2.71
CA GLU A 902 24.74 10.95 -3.81
C GLU A 902 24.70 9.71 -4.75
N GLY A 903 23.70 8.84 -4.56
CA GLY A 903 23.68 7.46 -5.05
C GLY A 903 24.81 6.59 -4.48
N GLY A 904 25.00 5.40 -5.06
CA GLY A 904 26.07 4.50 -4.62
C GLY A 904 25.90 3.03 -4.99
N THR A 905 26.80 2.21 -4.46
CA THR A 905 26.82 0.75 -4.65
C THR A 905 26.74 0.02 -3.31
N LEU A 906 25.81 -0.92 -3.19
CA LEU A 906 25.66 -1.80 -2.03
C LEU A 906 25.81 -3.26 -2.48
N GLU A 907 26.97 -3.85 -2.19
CA GLU A 907 27.39 -5.16 -2.69
C GLU A 907 27.30 -6.19 -1.55
N PHE A 908 26.47 -7.22 -1.73
CA PHE A 908 26.26 -8.29 -0.75
C PHE A 908 26.93 -9.59 -1.20
N GLU A 909 27.67 -10.23 -0.29
CA GLU A 909 28.02 -11.64 -0.41
C GLU A 909 26.91 -12.46 0.26
N LEU A 910 26.29 -13.40 -0.45
CA LEU A 910 25.21 -14.27 0.05
C LEU A 910 25.64 -15.73 0.09
N GLY A 911 25.05 -16.50 1.00
CA GLY A 911 25.39 -17.90 1.24
C GLY A 911 24.26 -18.73 1.85
N PRO A 912 24.46 -20.07 1.96
CA PRO A 912 23.43 -21.03 2.36
C PRO A 912 23.17 -21.11 3.87
N GLU A 913 24.01 -20.50 4.70
CA GLU A 913 23.95 -20.59 6.16
C GLU A 913 24.20 -19.21 6.79
N PRO A 914 23.57 -18.86 7.92
CA PRO A 914 23.75 -17.57 8.58
C PRO A 914 25.12 -17.42 9.26
N VAL A 915 25.73 -16.24 9.15
CA VAL A 915 26.98 -15.87 9.83
C VAL A 915 26.88 -14.50 10.51
N GLY A 916 27.64 -14.31 11.59
CA GLY A 916 27.70 -13.05 12.34
C GLY A 916 28.55 -11.98 11.66
N TRP A 917 28.12 -11.51 10.48
CA TRP A 917 28.84 -10.49 9.68
C TRP A 917 28.68 -9.07 10.26
N ALA A 918 27.48 -8.76 10.76
CA ALA A 918 27.15 -7.48 11.36
C ALA A 918 27.79 -7.40 12.76
N THR A 919 28.87 -6.65 12.87
CA THR A 919 29.75 -6.55 14.05
C THR A 919 30.04 -5.11 14.48
N GLY A 920 29.50 -4.13 13.76
CA GLY A 920 29.46 -2.72 14.14
C GLY A 920 28.23 -2.36 14.97
N ASP A 921 28.01 -1.06 15.16
CA ASP A 921 26.95 -0.53 16.02
C ASP A 921 25.54 -0.91 15.55
N LEU A 922 24.64 -1.12 16.50
CA LEU A 922 23.20 -1.35 16.28
C LEU A 922 22.54 -0.12 15.63
N PRO A 923 21.34 -0.25 15.02
CA PRO A 923 20.62 0.90 14.48
C PRO A 923 20.26 1.90 15.60
N PRO A 924 20.30 3.21 15.31
CA PRO A 924 20.01 4.24 16.31
C PRO A 924 18.53 4.22 16.72
N SER A 925 18.24 4.69 17.93
CA SER A 925 16.88 4.96 18.41
C SER A 925 16.75 6.45 18.70
N PRO A 926 16.45 7.28 17.68
CA PRO A 926 16.73 8.71 17.74
C PRO A 926 15.91 9.48 18.78
N ALA A 927 14.72 9.00 19.19
CA ALA A 927 14.02 9.60 20.32
C ALA A 927 14.83 9.39 21.62
N THR A 928 15.06 8.12 21.98
CA THR A 928 15.80 7.71 23.19
C THR A 928 17.22 8.27 23.28
N GLU A 929 17.88 8.52 22.14
CA GLU A 929 19.31 8.90 22.09
C GLU A 929 19.54 10.42 21.93
N SER A 930 18.49 11.15 21.55
CA SER A 930 18.46 12.62 21.59
C SER A 930 18.08 13.17 22.95
N ASP A 931 17.27 12.43 23.73
CA ASP A 931 16.87 12.83 25.09
C ASP A 931 18.09 13.09 26.01
N PRO A 932 18.23 14.31 26.58
CA PRO A 932 19.24 14.61 27.58
C PRO A 932 19.08 13.81 28.88
N ASP A 933 17.83 13.56 29.33
CA ASP A 933 17.57 12.95 30.63
C ASP A 933 17.85 11.44 30.61
N PHE A 934 17.58 10.74 29.50
CA PHE A 934 17.98 9.34 29.27
C PHE A 934 19.49 9.13 29.48
N ARG A 935 20.34 10.10 29.11
CA ARG A 935 21.80 10.00 29.35
C ARG A 935 22.12 9.93 30.85
N THR A 936 21.45 10.74 31.66
CA THR A 936 21.53 10.63 33.14
C THR A 936 20.90 9.36 33.69
N VAL A 937 19.83 8.84 33.07
CA VAL A 937 19.24 7.55 33.45
C VAL A 937 20.25 6.42 33.22
N VAL A 938 20.95 6.37 32.08
CA VAL A 938 21.98 5.36 31.80
C VAL A 938 23.10 5.34 32.83
N ASP A 939 23.63 6.50 33.25
CA ASP A 939 24.65 6.59 34.31
C ASP A 939 24.10 6.10 35.68
N SER A 940 22.82 6.35 35.97
CA SER A 940 22.17 5.89 37.21
C SER A 940 21.81 4.39 37.21
N GLN A 941 21.46 3.84 36.05
CA GLN A 941 21.09 2.42 35.92
C GLN A 941 22.32 1.51 35.80
N THR A 942 23.37 1.95 35.10
CA THR A 942 24.64 1.19 35.06
C THR A 942 25.30 1.11 36.45
N THR A 943 25.27 2.19 37.24
CA THR A 943 25.79 2.18 38.62
C THR A 943 24.96 1.30 39.57
N THR A 944 23.62 1.30 39.46
CA THR A 944 22.77 0.39 40.26
C THR A 944 22.87 -1.07 39.82
N ALA A 945 23.01 -1.36 38.51
CA ALA A 945 23.27 -2.70 38.01
C ALA A 945 24.64 -3.24 38.46
N ALA A 946 25.68 -2.40 38.46
CA ALA A 946 27.00 -2.76 38.99
C ALA A 946 26.95 -3.05 40.50
N ALA A 947 26.21 -2.26 41.28
CA ALA A 947 26.00 -2.49 42.71
C ALA A 947 25.22 -3.79 42.98
N ALA A 948 24.18 -4.08 42.18
CA ALA A 948 23.42 -5.33 42.27
C ALA A 948 24.27 -6.55 41.90
N ALA A 949 25.15 -6.44 40.89
CA ALA A 949 26.12 -7.48 40.55
C ALA A 949 27.13 -7.71 41.68
N ALA A 950 27.70 -6.66 42.26
CA ALA A 950 28.62 -6.77 43.41
C ALA A 950 27.97 -7.49 44.61
N ALA A 951 26.72 -7.14 44.93
CA ALA A 951 25.93 -7.80 45.98
C ALA A 951 25.65 -9.29 45.66
N ALA A 952 25.38 -9.62 44.39
CA ALA A 952 25.15 -11.01 43.95
C ALA A 952 26.41 -11.89 43.97
N ILE A 953 27.62 -11.30 43.90
CA ILE A 953 28.90 -12.02 43.95
C ILE A 953 29.35 -12.29 45.40
N GLY A 954 28.76 -11.59 46.39
CA GLY A 954 28.99 -11.87 47.82
C GLY A 954 30.34 -11.39 48.36
N LEU A 955 30.86 -10.28 47.85
CA LEU A 955 32.03 -9.61 48.41
C LEU A 955 31.62 -8.80 49.66
N GLU A 956 31.77 -9.39 50.83
CA GLU A 956 31.66 -8.67 52.11
C GLU A 956 32.87 -7.74 52.32
N ASP A 957 32.70 -6.45 52.06
CA ASP A 957 33.70 -5.45 52.44
C ASP A 957 33.69 -5.24 53.96
N GLY A 958 34.82 -5.54 54.60
CA GLY A 958 35.01 -5.40 56.04
C GLY A 958 35.03 -3.92 56.43
N GLY A 959 33.91 -3.41 56.93
CA GLY A 959 33.70 -1.98 57.14
C GLY A 959 34.75 -1.28 58.01
N PHE A 960 35.25 -0.14 57.53
CA PHE A 960 36.05 0.81 58.30
C PHE A 960 35.46 2.21 58.17
N SER A 961 35.17 2.86 59.30
CA SER A 961 34.53 4.18 59.32
C SER A 961 35.53 5.30 59.61
N SER A 962 35.59 6.30 58.72
CA SER A 962 36.20 7.59 59.02
C SER A 962 35.56 8.69 58.19
N THR A 963 34.96 9.68 58.85
CA THR A 963 34.68 10.99 58.26
C THR A 963 35.99 11.75 58.12
N ASP A 964 36.27 12.27 56.92
CA ASP A 964 36.58 13.69 56.65
C ASP A 964 37.02 13.83 55.17
N GLY A 965 36.98 15.06 54.64
CA GLY A 965 37.13 15.31 53.20
C GLY A 965 38.43 15.98 52.75
N SER A 966 38.45 16.36 51.47
CA SER A 966 39.52 17.03 50.70
C SER A 966 40.73 16.18 50.27
N GLY A 967 41.14 16.34 49.01
CA GLY A 967 42.24 15.63 48.36
C GLY A 967 42.03 15.54 46.85
N CYS A 968 43.10 15.58 46.05
CA CYS A 968 43.05 15.62 44.58
C CYS A 968 43.98 14.58 43.93
N ASP A 969 43.83 14.47 42.59
CA ASP A 969 44.82 14.00 41.60
C ASP A 969 45.00 12.49 41.33
N HIS A 970 45.57 12.22 40.15
CA HIS A 970 45.57 10.93 39.43
C HIS A 970 46.61 9.91 39.91
N ALA A 971 46.35 8.62 39.66
CA ALA A 971 47.36 7.68 39.14
C ALA A 971 46.73 6.43 38.47
N GLU A 972 47.52 5.82 37.58
CA GLU A 972 47.25 4.72 36.66
C GLU A 972 46.78 3.39 37.31
N GLU A 973 45.92 2.62 36.62
CA GLU A 973 45.69 1.20 36.90
C GLU A 973 46.62 0.29 36.07
N THR A 974 47.00 -0.88 36.60
CA THR A 974 47.62 -1.96 35.82
C THR A 974 47.25 -3.34 36.36
N VAL A 975 46.59 -4.11 35.50
CA VAL A 975 46.24 -5.55 35.52
C VAL A 975 46.92 -6.42 36.58
N ILE A 976 46.09 -7.10 37.41
CA ILE A 976 46.33 -8.49 37.81
C ILE A 976 45.03 -9.29 37.65
N ALA A 977 44.99 -10.21 36.67
CA ALA A 977 43.89 -11.13 36.48
C ALA A 977 44.40 -12.58 36.33
N GLY A 978 43.85 -13.50 37.13
CA GLY A 978 44.06 -14.95 36.94
C GLY A 978 44.33 -15.76 38.21
N SER A 979 43.28 -16.23 38.91
CA SER A 979 43.33 -17.39 39.83
C SER A 979 41.96 -17.98 40.25
N VAL A 980 40.82 -17.57 39.65
CA VAL A 980 39.47 -17.92 40.16
C VAL A 980 38.74 -19.02 39.34
N VAL A 981 39.12 -19.24 38.08
CA VAL A 981 38.34 -20.05 37.10
C VAL A 981 38.18 -21.54 37.50
N GLY A 982 39.06 -22.09 38.33
CA GLY A 982 39.05 -23.51 38.68
C GLY A 982 37.94 -23.97 39.64
N GLY A 983 37.39 -23.08 40.47
CA GLY A 983 36.46 -23.48 41.55
C GLY A 983 35.00 -23.62 41.11
N VAL A 984 34.51 -22.71 40.26
CA VAL A 984 33.07 -22.54 39.98
C VAL A 984 32.48 -23.72 39.21
N ALA A 985 33.24 -24.29 38.26
CA ALA A 985 32.77 -25.37 37.38
C ALA A 985 32.31 -26.63 38.13
N ALA A 986 32.94 -26.96 39.27
CA ALA A 986 32.63 -28.16 40.04
C ALA A 986 31.29 -28.06 40.80
N ALA A 987 30.92 -26.87 41.26
CA ALA A 987 29.69 -26.66 42.04
C ALA A 987 28.44 -26.77 41.15
N SER A 988 28.46 -26.15 39.97
CA SER A 988 27.32 -26.11 39.04
C SER A 988 26.86 -27.50 38.57
N VAL A 989 27.82 -28.41 38.32
CA VAL A 989 27.52 -29.80 37.89
C VAL A 989 26.79 -30.57 38.99
N LEU A 990 27.22 -30.43 40.25
CA LEU A 990 26.57 -31.11 41.39
C LEU A 990 25.17 -30.57 41.67
N ALA A 991 24.95 -29.26 41.49
CA ALA A 991 23.63 -28.65 41.61
C ALA A 991 22.66 -29.17 40.52
N GLY A 992 23.09 -29.25 39.27
CA GLY A 992 22.29 -29.77 38.16
C GLY A 992 21.83 -31.21 38.35
N VAL A 993 22.73 -32.10 38.78
CA VAL A 993 22.41 -33.51 39.08
C VAL A 993 21.39 -33.62 40.23
N ALA A 994 21.54 -32.83 41.29
CA ALA A 994 20.61 -32.82 42.42
C ALA A 994 19.21 -32.31 42.04
N TRP A 995 19.11 -31.31 41.14
CA TRP A 995 17.85 -30.80 40.61
C TRP A 995 17.15 -31.83 39.71
N TRP A 996 17.88 -32.45 38.78
CA TRP A 996 17.35 -33.48 37.88
C TRP A 996 16.75 -34.67 38.66
N TRP A 997 17.48 -35.17 39.66
CA TRP A 997 17.02 -36.30 40.49
C TRP A 997 15.76 -35.97 41.31
N ARG A 998 15.59 -34.71 41.74
CA ARG A 998 14.35 -34.23 42.39
C ARG A 998 13.19 -34.12 41.41
N ARG A 999 13.44 -33.67 40.16
CA ARG A 999 12.41 -33.55 39.10
C ARG A 999 11.87 -34.93 38.69
N SER A 1000 12.74 -35.89 38.41
CA SER A 1000 12.36 -37.26 38.02
C SER A 1000 11.54 -37.99 39.10
N ARG A 1001 11.87 -37.80 40.40
CA ARG A 1001 11.07 -38.34 41.52
C ARG A 1001 9.66 -37.75 41.58
N ARG A 1002 9.48 -36.45 41.31
CA ARG A 1002 8.15 -35.82 41.27
C ARG A 1002 7.29 -36.37 40.14
N GLN A 1003 7.84 -36.51 38.92
CA GLN A 1003 7.12 -37.09 37.78
C GLN A 1003 6.70 -38.55 38.04
N GLN A 1004 7.55 -39.39 38.64
CA GLN A 1004 7.17 -40.75 39.02
C GLN A 1004 6.06 -40.80 40.08
N GLN A 1005 6.00 -39.83 41.00
CA GLN A 1005 4.91 -39.72 41.97
C GLN A 1005 3.60 -39.18 41.35
N GLN A 1006 3.68 -38.31 40.33
CA GLN A 1006 2.51 -37.86 39.60
C GLN A 1006 1.93 -38.98 38.73
N LYS A 1007 2.76 -39.73 37.99
CA LYS A 1007 2.27 -40.85 37.17
C LYS A 1007 1.53 -41.89 38.00
N ARG A 1008 2.13 -42.36 39.12
CA ARG A 1008 1.45 -43.27 40.07
C ARG A 1008 0.13 -42.76 40.64
N LYS A 1009 -0.11 -41.44 40.65
CA LYS A 1009 -1.41 -40.84 41.06
C LYS A 1009 -2.43 -40.76 39.92
N MET A 1010 -2.01 -40.84 38.66
CA MET A 1010 -2.92 -41.00 37.51
C MET A 1010 -3.29 -42.46 37.33
N ASP A 1011 -2.30 -43.36 37.38
CA ASP A 1011 -2.49 -44.82 37.26
C ASP A 1011 -3.55 -45.32 38.29
N GLN A 1012 -3.46 -44.87 39.55
CA GLN A 1012 -4.43 -45.18 40.61
C GLN A 1012 -5.80 -44.50 40.47
N ARG A 1013 -5.94 -43.52 39.56
CA ARG A 1013 -7.20 -42.81 39.29
C ARG A 1013 -7.97 -43.49 38.16
N GLU A 1014 -7.28 -43.94 37.12
CA GLU A 1014 -7.86 -44.74 36.03
C GLU A 1014 -8.41 -46.07 36.55
N GLU A 1015 -7.63 -46.80 37.39
CA GLU A 1015 -8.05 -48.06 38.03
C GLU A 1015 -9.29 -47.89 38.96
N SER A 1016 -9.64 -46.65 39.32
CA SER A 1016 -10.83 -46.32 40.12
C SER A 1016 -12.09 -46.03 39.30
N LEU A 1017 -11.95 -45.73 38.01
CA LEU A 1017 -13.05 -45.30 37.14
C LEU A 1017 -13.74 -46.46 36.41
N GLU A 1018 -13.06 -47.58 36.19
CA GLU A 1018 -13.62 -48.76 35.49
C GLU A 1018 -14.65 -49.58 36.31
N ARG A 1019 -15.12 -49.09 37.47
CA ARG A 1019 -15.93 -49.90 38.41
C ARG A 1019 -17.15 -49.20 39.05
N LYS A 1020 -18.19 -48.90 38.27
CA LYS A 1020 -19.59 -49.38 38.49
C LYS A 1020 -20.62 -48.84 37.46
N PRO A 1021 -21.81 -49.46 37.34
CA PRO A 1021 -22.66 -49.34 36.15
C PRO A 1021 -23.84 -48.35 36.23
N THR A 1022 -24.53 -48.23 35.09
CA THR A 1022 -25.71 -47.43 34.77
C THR A 1022 -26.91 -47.56 35.74
N GLY A 1023 -27.59 -46.43 35.98
CA GLY A 1023 -28.90 -46.31 36.63
C GLY A 1023 -29.60 -45.02 36.21
N SER A 1024 -30.93 -44.94 36.25
CA SER A 1024 -31.74 -43.95 35.52
C SER A 1024 -32.63 -43.05 36.37
N ALA A 1025 -32.77 -41.78 35.94
CA ALA A 1025 -33.89 -40.85 36.18
C ALA A 1025 -34.16 -40.38 37.62
N GLY A 1026 -34.77 -39.18 37.75
CA GLY A 1026 -35.28 -38.66 39.03
C GLY A 1026 -35.30 -37.12 39.12
N GLU A 1027 -36.50 -36.56 39.14
CA GLU A 1027 -36.83 -35.14 39.29
C GLU A 1027 -36.36 -34.52 40.63
N ALA A 1028 -36.11 -33.20 40.67
CA ALA A 1028 -36.85 -32.24 41.53
C ALA A 1028 -36.25 -30.81 41.50
N CYS A 1029 -37.12 -29.79 41.64
CA CYS A 1029 -36.75 -28.38 41.79
C CYS A 1029 -36.43 -28.01 43.27
N GLY A 1030 -35.72 -26.89 43.53
CA GLY A 1030 -35.37 -26.52 44.91
C GLY A 1030 -34.74 -25.14 45.20
N SER A 1031 -35.25 -24.05 44.59
CA SER A 1031 -35.25 -22.64 45.08
C SER A 1031 -34.03 -22.02 45.82
N GLU A 1032 -33.60 -20.85 45.33
CA GLU A 1032 -33.03 -19.71 46.07
C GLU A 1032 -31.71 -19.95 46.87
N LYS A 1033 -30.65 -19.18 46.62
CA LYS A 1033 -30.65 -17.71 46.57
C LYS A 1033 -29.46 -17.12 45.82
#